data_AF-A0A9E2VB82-F1
#
_entry.id   AF-A0A9E2VB82-F1
#
_cell.length_a   1.000
_cell.length_b   1.000
_cell.length_c   1.000
_cell.angle_alpha   90.00
_cell.angle_beta   90.00
_cell.angle_gamma   90.00
#
_symmetry.space_group_name_H-M   'P 1'
#
loop_
_entity.id
_entity.type
_entity.pdbx_description
1 polymer ?
#
loop_
_entity_poly.entity_id
_entity_poly.type
_entity_poly.pdbx_seq_one_letter_code
_entity_poly.pdbx_strand_id
1 'polypeptide(L)'
;MLFRILYLLIVLIPFTRTISRSQNSEHGYWLPNKGTLRVLLVYAEVIGDANYSLINDKNWPPGDMPVSPELYFNNDGNNQGQMTAYFDEASHGTYRLEGDYLPYLIQIDASEAGYGSMKSVLNKLNEIKVKKIRTANGYLLNKDFDLWTTTAFGEPKINVPDSLMDLIMVVWRVNSKLSPSTNSGYCATGTMNQAFLGFKGVNCYSEFVSHANDAFVIMRHEFSHTLYGGNNFHTAGCGAGRRTFMPSITGYSNMSSWDNISQAFNAWDRWRMGWKNSEKEYQISSWTKNGIYYKEFDFENYSIRSQGADSIFYIRDFRTSGDAIRIQLPGPDSPQLRQYLWLEYRTDSSFFDIPYKNRSGLYAYIQVGKDNKKNIYSNGNQSPGNYLYFHTARGRFDFSYIKDKSNKYTLAHHDLLPNPMSGNHYLMRPIDDLNQDGTLSENELILPEFIERNGEKIKAYPAFGSEKDAFRYNEKNSISIQSNPAAVNVTTYNFPNHNTSSFDTDTIYLSGLHIQIIDSSYNVIQGKTSPTLSVKITWGDYYINKSVRWCGNILLKAFSENTTLTVKNGGELLLDRGLSPTKHTINKSHPVDGKLYFSQPTVFICEAGTTLRIESGAVLSLKHQSKLIIKKGAELQLDRGAILSVDDGCEVIYE
;
A
#
# COMPACT_ATOMS: atom_id res chain seq x y z
N MET A 1 -50.21 -36.79 -34.17
CA MET A 1 -49.46 -36.87 -32.89
C MET A 1 -47.96 -36.57 -33.05
N LEU A 2 -47.47 -36.10 -34.20
CA LEU A 2 -46.07 -35.70 -34.41
C LEU A 2 -45.81 -34.18 -34.39
N PHE A 3 -46.86 -33.35 -34.36
CA PHE A 3 -46.72 -31.88 -34.41
C PHE A 3 -46.72 -31.18 -33.03
N ARG A 4 -46.89 -31.93 -31.92
CA ARG A 4 -46.87 -31.37 -30.55
C ARG A 4 -45.56 -31.60 -29.78
N ILE A 5 -44.63 -32.39 -30.33
CA ILE A 5 -43.32 -32.65 -29.69
C ILE A 5 -42.27 -31.63 -30.17
N LEU A 6 -42.44 -31.03 -31.34
CA LEU A 6 -41.47 -30.05 -31.87
C LEU A 6 -41.55 -28.68 -31.16
N TYR A 7 -42.69 -28.33 -30.57
CA TYR A 7 -42.86 -27.04 -29.87
C TYR A 7 -42.33 -27.05 -28.43
N LEU A 8 -42.11 -28.23 -27.84
CA LEU A 8 -41.49 -28.40 -26.52
C LEU A 8 -39.96 -28.43 -26.56
N LEU A 9 -39.37 -28.60 -27.75
CA LEU A 9 -37.91 -28.55 -27.96
C LEU A 9 -37.38 -27.14 -28.28
N ILE A 10 -38.26 -26.18 -28.60
CA ILE A 10 -37.88 -24.78 -28.87
C ILE A 10 -37.98 -23.89 -27.62
N VAL A 11 -38.59 -24.39 -26.53
CA VAL A 11 -38.61 -23.71 -25.21
C VAL A 11 -37.46 -24.18 -24.29
N LEU A 12 -36.65 -25.14 -24.75
CA LEU A 12 -35.36 -25.52 -24.14
C LEU A 12 -34.20 -25.03 -25.02
N ILE A 13 -34.24 -23.76 -25.44
CA ILE A 13 -32.98 -23.03 -25.60
C ILE A 13 -32.37 -23.06 -24.20
N PRO A 14 -31.20 -23.67 -23.97
CA PRO A 14 -30.55 -23.44 -22.71
C PRO A 14 -30.38 -21.92 -22.67
N PHE A 15 -30.96 -21.26 -21.68
CA PHE A 15 -30.34 -20.09 -21.11
C PHE A 15 -28.97 -20.58 -20.60
N THR A 16 -28.04 -20.87 -21.50
CA THR A 16 -26.65 -20.52 -21.31
C THR A 16 -26.75 -19.02 -21.14
N ARG A 17 -26.94 -18.60 -19.88
CA ARG A 17 -26.34 -17.37 -19.43
C ARG A 17 -24.91 -17.53 -19.91
N THR A 18 -24.56 -16.92 -21.03
CA THR A 18 -23.25 -16.32 -21.19
C THR A 18 -23.17 -15.37 -20.00
N ILE A 19 -22.79 -15.94 -18.85
CA ILE A 19 -22.19 -15.19 -17.77
C ILE A 19 -20.98 -14.64 -18.48
N SER A 20 -21.11 -13.40 -18.97
CA SER A 20 -19.95 -12.61 -19.30
C SER A 20 -19.09 -12.69 -18.05
N ARG A 21 -18.02 -13.50 -18.11
CA ARG A 21 -17.10 -13.68 -16.99
C ARG A 21 -16.37 -12.34 -16.87
N SER A 22 -16.95 -11.44 -16.09
CA SER A 22 -16.35 -10.13 -15.87
C SER A 22 -15.07 -10.33 -15.06
N GLN A 23 -13.97 -9.76 -15.54
CA GLN A 23 -12.71 -9.75 -14.79
C GLN A 23 -12.95 -9.12 -13.43
N ASN A 24 -12.43 -9.72 -12.37
CA ASN A 24 -12.47 -9.21 -11.00
C ASN A 24 -11.15 -9.54 -10.27
N SER A 25 -10.61 -8.60 -9.49
CA SER A 25 -9.42 -8.88 -8.67
C SER A 25 -9.62 -10.01 -7.66
N GLU A 26 -10.85 -10.26 -7.22
CA GLU A 26 -11.20 -11.36 -6.30
C GLU A 26 -11.10 -12.76 -6.93
N HIS A 27 -10.67 -12.86 -8.18
CA HIS A 27 -10.44 -14.13 -8.88
C HIS A 27 -8.95 -14.40 -9.13
N GLY A 28 -8.07 -13.51 -8.65
CA GLY A 28 -6.65 -13.51 -8.96
C GLY A 28 -6.38 -13.08 -10.41
N TYR A 29 -5.22 -12.50 -10.65
CA TYR A 29 -4.79 -12.07 -11.97
C TYR A 29 -4.58 -13.27 -12.90
N TRP A 30 -3.52 -14.05 -12.66
CA TRP A 30 -3.15 -15.23 -13.46
C TRP A 30 -3.37 -16.55 -12.72
N LEU A 31 -3.07 -16.60 -11.43
CA LEU A 31 -3.23 -17.77 -10.58
C LEU A 31 -4.45 -17.60 -9.65
N PRO A 32 -5.02 -18.70 -9.12
CA PRO A 32 -6.12 -18.61 -8.15
C PRO A 32 -5.67 -17.89 -6.89
N ASN A 33 -6.56 -17.10 -6.31
CA ASN A 33 -6.38 -16.44 -5.01
C ASN A 33 -7.16 -17.13 -3.88
N LYS A 34 -7.63 -18.36 -4.10
CA LYS A 34 -8.40 -19.16 -3.12
C LYS A 34 -8.18 -20.65 -3.35
N GLY A 35 -8.48 -21.46 -2.35
CA GLY A 35 -8.20 -22.89 -2.37
C GLY A 35 -6.70 -23.15 -2.20
N THR A 36 -6.24 -24.32 -2.66
CA THR A 36 -4.84 -24.76 -2.48
C THR A 36 -4.11 -24.66 -3.81
N LEU A 37 -3.00 -23.93 -3.85
CA LEU A 37 -2.04 -23.96 -4.95
C LEU A 37 -0.78 -24.68 -4.46
N ARG A 38 -0.21 -25.58 -5.26
CA ARG A 38 1.00 -26.31 -4.89
C ARG A 38 2.18 -25.90 -5.77
N VAL A 39 3.26 -25.46 -5.15
CA VAL A 39 4.50 -25.00 -5.81
C VAL A 39 5.52 -26.11 -5.83
N LEU A 40 6.08 -26.39 -7.02
CA LEU A 40 7.35 -27.14 -7.09
C LEU A 40 8.51 -26.17 -6.86
N LEU A 41 9.23 -26.35 -5.76
CA LEU A 41 10.43 -25.57 -5.44
C LEU A 41 11.69 -26.30 -5.93
N VAL A 42 12.53 -25.59 -6.66
CA VAL A 42 13.78 -26.11 -7.20
C VAL A 42 14.94 -25.26 -6.69
N TYR A 43 15.92 -25.92 -6.10
CA TYR A 43 17.18 -25.30 -5.74
C TYR A 43 18.21 -25.55 -6.85
N ALA A 44 18.88 -24.49 -7.31
CA ALA A 44 19.82 -24.59 -8.42
C ALA A 44 21.04 -23.68 -8.26
N GLU A 45 22.09 -23.98 -9.03
CA GLU A 45 23.26 -23.11 -9.19
C GLU A 45 23.83 -23.18 -10.61
N VAL A 46 24.49 -22.10 -11.03
CA VAL A 46 25.21 -22.04 -12.31
C VAL A 46 26.70 -22.34 -12.10
N ILE A 47 27.18 -23.48 -12.59
CA ILE A 47 28.59 -23.88 -12.52
C ILE A 47 29.41 -23.04 -13.50
N GLY A 48 30.55 -22.51 -13.03
CA GLY A 48 31.39 -21.62 -13.85
C GLY A 48 30.86 -20.19 -13.98
N ASP A 49 29.86 -19.82 -13.18
CA ASP A 49 29.40 -18.43 -13.04
C ASP A 49 30.54 -17.52 -12.52
N ALA A 50 30.57 -16.27 -12.98
CA ALA A 50 31.61 -15.31 -12.60
C ALA A 50 31.65 -15.03 -11.09
N ASN A 51 30.51 -15.14 -10.41
CA ASN A 51 30.38 -14.92 -8.97
C ASN A 51 30.43 -16.23 -8.16
N TYR A 52 30.62 -17.39 -8.80
CA TYR A 52 30.49 -18.70 -8.15
C TYR A 52 31.38 -18.85 -6.90
N SER A 53 32.64 -18.40 -7.02
CA SER A 53 33.63 -18.47 -5.93
C SER A 53 33.53 -17.31 -4.93
N LEU A 54 32.85 -16.22 -5.31
CA LEU A 54 32.63 -15.06 -4.44
C LEU A 54 31.49 -15.29 -3.45
N ILE A 55 30.52 -16.11 -3.85
CA ILE A 55 29.36 -16.46 -3.03
C ILE A 55 29.69 -17.74 -2.26
N ASN A 56 30.01 -17.59 -0.98
CA ASN A 56 30.32 -18.67 -0.07
C ASN A 56 29.63 -18.42 1.28
N ASP A 57 28.31 -18.61 1.31
CA ASP A 57 27.51 -18.47 2.53
C ASP A 57 27.36 -19.84 3.22
N LYS A 58 27.48 -19.86 4.55
CA LYS A 58 27.33 -21.08 5.35
C LYS A 58 25.93 -21.70 5.28
N ASN A 59 24.90 -20.89 5.00
CA ASN A 59 23.52 -21.34 4.89
C ASN A 59 23.24 -21.98 3.52
N TRP A 60 24.12 -21.77 2.54
CA TRP A 60 24.05 -22.42 1.24
C TRP A 60 25.43 -22.57 0.58
N PRO A 61 26.18 -23.62 0.95
CA PRO A 61 27.49 -23.90 0.37
C PRO A 61 27.41 -24.22 -1.14
N PRO A 62 28.46 -23.91 -1.92
CA PRO A 62 28.55 -24.33 -3.32
C PRO A 62 28.43 -25.85 -3.50
N GLY A 63 27.62 -26.29 -4.46
CA GLY A 63 27.43 -27.71 -4.77
C GLY A 63 26.43 -28.46 -3.89
N ASP A 64 25.95 -27.84 -2.81
CA ASP A 64 25.04 -28.46 -1.84
C ASP A 64 23.63 -27.84 -1.86
N MET A 65 22.68 -28.58 -1.28
CA MET A 65 21.37 -28.01 -0.92
C MET A 65 21.56 -26.94 0.16
N PRO A 66 20.69 -25.92 0.25
CA PRO A 66 20.71 -25.00 1.38
C PRO A 66 20.46 -25.76 2.69
N VAL A 67 20.89 -25.21 3.81
CA VAL A 67 20.77 -25.83 5.15
C VAL A 67 19.30 -26.04 5.57
N SER A 68 18.38 -25.19 5.08
CA SER A 68 16.93 -25.26 5.38
C SER A 68 16.10 -25.20 4.10
N PRO A 69 16.08 -26.27 3.29
CA PRO A 69 15.37 -26.30 2.00
C PRO A 69 13.84 -26.25 2.13
N GLU A 70 13.29 -26.54 3.31
CA GLU A 70 11.87 -26.43 3.65
C GLU A 70 11.40 -25.01 4.00
N LEU A 71 12.30 -24.02 4.02
CA LEU A 71 12.04 -22.69 4.61
C LEU A 71 10.79 -21.98 4.09
N TYR A 72 10.46 -22.10 2.81
CA TYR A 72 9.41 -21.28 2.20
C TYR A 72 8.02 -21.92 2.26
N PHE A 73 7.92 -23.24 2.16
CA PHE A 73 6.63 -23.91 1.97
C PHE A 73 6.47 -25.10 2.90
N ASN A 74 5.21 -25.37 3.28
CA ASN A 74 4.84 -26.65 3.90
C ASN A 74 3.95 -27.47 2.98
N ASN A 75 3.80 -28.74 3.37
CA ASN A 75 3.12 -29.78 2.63
C ASN A 75 2.16 -30.62 3.50
N ASP A 76 2.09 -30.38 4.81
CA ASP A 76 1.35 -31.16 5.79
C ASP A 76 0.27 -30.35 6.55
N GLY A 77 0.06 -29.10 6.16
CA GLY A 77 -0.93 -28.22 6.78
C GLY A 77 -0.49 -27.57 8.11
N ASN A 78 0.74 -27.81 8.57
CA ASN A 78 1.32 -27.06 9.69
C ASN A 78 2.00 -25.79 9.14
N ASN A 79 1.54 -24.60 9.53
CA ASN A 79 2.00 -23.30 9.01
C ASN A 79 3.44 -22.89 9.42
N GLN A 80 4.50 -23.64 9.06
CA GLN A 80 5.90 -23.31 9.40
C GLN A 80 6.70 -22.59 8.29
N GLY A 81 6.60 -23.00 7.03
CA GLY A 81 7.15 -22.32 5.86
C GLY A 81 6.61 -20.91 5.63
N GLN A 82 7.52 -19.99 5.30
CA GLN A 82 7.27 -18.55 5.30
C GLN A 82 6.20 -18.10 4.28
N MET A 83 6.23 -18.61 3.05
CA MET A 83 5.22 -18.29 2.02
C MET A 83 3.86 -18.87 2.37
N THR A 84 3.82 -20.13 2.85
CA THR A 84 2.58 -20.78 3.28
C THR A 84 1.94 -20.01 4.44
N ALA A 85 2.69 -19.73 5.50
CA ALA A 85 2.20 -19.00 6.65
C ALA A 85 1.75 -17.57 6.29
N TYR A 86 2.48 -16.90 5.40
CA TYR A 86 2.14 -15.54 4.96
C TYR A 86 0.78 -15.48 4.27
N PHE A 87 0.57 -16.33 3.25
CA PHE A 87 -0.67 -16.30 2.47
C PHE A 87 -1.85 -16.94 3.19
N ASP A 88 -1.62 -17.91 4.07
CA ASP A 88 -2.65 -18.43 4.99
C ASP A 88 -3.14 -17.33 5.93
N GLU A 89 -2.21 -16.60 6.56
CA GLU A 89 -2.53 -15.47 7.44
C GLU A 89 -3.19 -14.31 6.69
N ALA A 90 -2.67 -13.94 5.52
CA ALA A 90 -3.25 -12.89 4.68
C ALA A 90 -4.68 -13.22 4.27
N SER A 91 -4.95 -14.49 3.97
CA SER A 91 -6.24 -14.94 3.44
C SER A 91 -7.23 -15.46 4.50
N HIS A 92 -6.82 -15.55 5.77
CA HIS A 92 -7.55 -16.29 6.82
C HIS A 92 -7.85 -17.73 6.42
N GLY A 93 -6.86 -18.42 5.85
CA GLY A 93 -6.93 -19.82 5.42
C GLY A 93 -7.81 -20.09 4.20
N THR A 94 -8.37 -19.05 3.58
CA THR A 94 -9.15 -19.21 2.33
C THR A 94 -8.25 -19.47 1.12
N TYR A 95 -6.95 -19.15 1.23
CA TYR A 95 -5.92 -19.43 0.25
C TYR A 95 -4.71 -20.10 0.91
N ARG A 96 -4.38 -21.30 0.46
CA ARG A 96 -3.22 -22.07 0.91
C ARG A 96 -2.20 -22.16 -0.21
N LEU A 97 -1.06 -21.54 -0.01
CA LEU A 97 0.10 -21.66 -0.88
C LEU A 97 1.04 -22.72 -0.29
N GLU A 98 0.86 -23.95 -0.73
CA GLU A 98 1.66 -25.10 -0.32
C GLU A 98 2.77 -25.38 -1.32
N GLY A 99 3.74 -26.18 -0.94
CA GLY A 99 4.82 -26.54 -1.85
C GLY A 99 5.72 -27.62 -1.29
N ASP A 100 6.57 -28.15 -2.15
CA ASP A 100 7.61 -29.10 -1.78
C ASP A 100 8.79 -28.95 -2.74
N TYR A 101 9.96 -29.43 -2.31
CA TYR A 101 11.21 -29.20 -3.00
C TYR A 101 11.82 -30.49 -3.55
N LEU A 102 12.69 -30.35 -4.55
CA LEU A 102 13.52 -31.46 -5.03
C LEU A 102 14.61 -31.78 -4.01
N PRO A 103 14.80 -33.05 -3.60
CA PRO A 103 15.77 -33.41 -2.56
C PRO A 103 17.24 -33.41 -3.05
N TYR A 104 17.54 -32.68 -4.12
CA TYR A 104 18.87 -32.53 -4.69
C TYR A 104 18.97 -31.24 -5.49
N LEU A 105 20.19 -30.70 -5.55
CA LEU A 105 20.52 -29.46 -6.25
C LEU A 105 20.56 -29.70 -7.76
N ILE A 106 20.02 -28.76 -8.55
CA ILE A 106 20.20 -28.73 -10.00
C ILE A 106 21.41 -27.86 -10.34
N GLN A 107 22.38 -28.43 -11.03
CA GLN A 107 23.56 -27.73 -11.52
C GLN A 107 23.43 -27.50 -13.02
N ILE A 108 23.58 -26.25 -13.45
CA ILE A 108 23.55 -25.82 -14.86
C ILE A 108 24.91 -25.25 -15.23
N ASP A 109 25.51 -25.72 -16.31
CA ASP A 109 26.77 -25.13 -16.78
C ASP A 109 26.56 -23.69 -17.27
N ALA A 110 27.52 -22.80 -17.02
CA ALA A 110 27.43 -21.40 -17.44
C ALA A 110 27.23 -21.23 -18.95
N SER A 111 27.66 -22.19 -19.78
CA SER A 111 27.39 -22.22 -21.22
C SER A 111 25.93 -22.49 -21.57
N GLU A 112 25.19 -23.18 -20.69
CA GLU A 112 23.77 -23.52 -20.84
C GLU A 112 22.84 -22.51 -20.16
N ALA A 113 23.38 -21.67 -19.26
CA ALA A 113 22.63 -20.63 -18.56
C ALA A 113 22.39 -19.40 -19.45
N GLY A 114 21.16 -18.88 -19.44
CA GLY A 114 20.75 -17.63 -20.10
C GLY A 114 20.18 -16.61 -19.11
N TYR A 115 19.71 -15.45 -19.60
CA TYR A 115 18.86 -14.56 -18.80
C TYR A 115 17.53 -15.27 -18.52
N GLY A 116 17.32 -15.66 -17.25
CA GLY A 116 16.32 -16.67 -16.91
C GLY A 116 16.75 -18.03 -17.45
N SER A 117 16.96 -19.00 -16.56
CA SER A 117 17.45 -20.34 -16.92
C SER A 117 16.40 -21.43 -16.69
N MET A 118 15.13 -21.05 -16.57
CA MET A 118 14.01 -21.97 -16.41
C MET A 118 14.00 -23.09 -17.46
N LYS A 119 14.23 -22.79 -18.76
CA LYS A 119 14.25 -23.83 -19.80
C LYS A 119 15.34 -24.89 -19.57
N SER A 120 16.51 -24.45 -19.11
CA SER A 120 17.64 -25.34 -18.77
C SER A 120 17.31 -26.18 -17.54
N VAL A 121 16.63 -25.60 -16.55
CA VAL A 121 16.08 -26.34 -15.40
C VAL A 121 15.08 -27.40 -15.85
N LEU A 122 14.09 -27.05 -16.68
CA LEU A 122 13.10 -28.00 -17.19
C LEU A 122 13.74 -29.14 -17.99
N ASN A 123 14.80 -28.87 -18.77
CA ASN A 123 15.58 -29.91 -19.45
C ASN A 123 16.22 -30.89 -18.46
N LYS A 124 16.88 -30.39 -17.41
CA LYS A 124 17.45 -31.24 -16.35
C LYS A 124 16.38 -32.02 -15.60
N LEU A 125 15.21 -31.43 -15.36
CA LEU A 125 14.08 -32.14 -14.76
C LEU A 125 13.61 -33.31 -15.62
N ASN A 126 13.65 -33.18 -16.94
CA ASN A 126 13.22 -34.26 -17.83
C ASN A 126 14.19 -35.46 -17.86
N GLU A 127 15.44 -35.27 -17.40
CA GLU A 127 16.44 -36.32 -17.26
C GLU A 127 16.25 -37.17 -15.98
N ILE A 128 15.33 -36.76 -15.09
CA ILE A 128 15.04 -37.45 -13.82
C ILE A 128 14.50 -38.87 -14.09
N LYS A 129 15.26 -39.89 -13.65
CA LYS A 129 14.86 -41.30 -13.75
C LYS A 129 13.62 -41.60 -12.90
N VAL A 130 12.87 -42.64 -13.27
CA VAL A 130 11.64 -43.14 -12.59
C VAL A 130 11.80 -43.44 -11.08
N LYS A 131 13.02 -43.52 -10.54
CA LYS A 131 13.26 -43.65 -9.09
C LYS A 131 13.32 -42.32 -8.33
N LYS A 132 13.38 -41.18 -9.02
CA LYS A 132 13.53 -39.82 -8.48
C LYS A 132 12.31 -38.92 -8.75
N ILE A 133 11.14 -39.52 -9.05
CA ILE A 133 9.91 -38.77 -9.40
C ILE A 133 9.23 -38.13 -8.18
N ARG A 134 9.85 -38.21 -7.00
CA ARG A 134 9.29 -37.69 -5.76
C ARG A 134 10.07 -36.49 -5.27
N THR A 135 9.35 -35.51 -4.74
CA THR A 135 9.91 -34.44 -3.92
C THR A 135 10.37 -34.97 -2.57
N ALA A 136 11.04 -34.12 -1.80
CA ALA A 136 11.62 -34.46 -0.50
C ALA A 136 10.60 -35.07 0.47
N ASN A 137 9.34 -34.64 0.40
CA ASN A 137 8.28 -35.14 1.26
C ASN A 137 7.24 -36.01 0.53
N GLY A 138 7.59 -36.53 -0.64
CA GLY A 138 6.88 -37.66 -1.24
C GLY A 138 5.79 -37.33 -2.26
N TYR A 139 5.56 -36.06 -2.61
CA TYR A 139 4.69 -35.72 -3.74
C TYR A 139 5.26 -36.24 -5.06
N LEU A 140 4.36 -36.69 -5.94
CA LEU A 140 4.66 -37.14 -7.28
C LEU A 140 4.85 -35.92 -8.20
N LEU A 141 6.08 -35.74 -8.68
CA LEU A 141 6.47 -34.64 -9.54
C LEU A 141 5.67 -34.56 -10.84
N ASN A 142 5.09 -35.66 -11.32
CA ASN A 142 4.33 -35.73 -12.57
C ASN A 142 2.81 -35.65 -12.40
N LYS A 143 2.32 -35.35 -11.18
CA LYS A 143 0.89 -35.39 -10.88
C LYS A 143 0.44 -34.33 -9.88
N ASP A 144 1.19 -34.13 -8.81
CA ASP A 144 0.66 -33.43 -7.63
C ASP A 144 0.72 -31.90 -7.75
N PHE A 145 1.28 -31.36 -8.83
CA PHE A 145 1.52 -29.92 -9.04
C PHE A 145 0.66 -29.31 -10.16
N ASP A 146 -0.36 -30.02 -10.62
CA ASP A 146 -1.35 -29.57 -11.62
C ASP A 146 -2.74 -29.73 -10.99
N LEU A 147 -3.24 -28.64 -10.41
CA LEU A 147 -4.52 -28.58 -9.71
C LEU A 147 -5.49 -27.63 -10.41
N TRP A 148 -5.00 -26.66 -11.19
CA TRP A 148 -5.81 -25.56 -11.70
C TRP A 148 -5.69 -25.37 -13.21
N THR A 149 -6.83 -25.23 -13.87
CA THR A 149 -6.91 -24.70 -15.22
C THR A 149 -6.95 -23.17 -15.17
N THR A 150 -5.96 -22.52 -15.79
CA THR A 150 -5.94 -21.07 -15.90
C THR A 150 -7.03 -20.55 -16.86
N THR A 151 -7.51 -19.34 -16.60
CA THR A 151 -8.49 -18.63 -17.44
C THR A 151 -7.97 -17.23 -17.73
N ALA A 152 -8.74 -16.40 -18.44
CA ALA A 152 -8.32 -15.03 -18.74
C ALA A 152 -8.01 -14.23 -17.46
N PHE A 153 -7.26 -13.14 -17.62
CA PHE A 153 -6.84 -12.29 -16.50
C PHE A 153 -8.04 -11.84 -15.66
N GLY A 154 -8.01 -12.11 -14.35
CA GLY A 154 -9.12 -11.73 -13.46
C GLY A 154 -10.40 -12.56 -13.62
N GLU A 155 -10.43 -13.58 -14.46
CA GLU A 155 -11.56 -14.51 -14.48
C GLU A 155 -11.39 -15.62 -13.43
N PRO A 156 -12.49 -16.24 -12.95
CA PRO A 156 -12.41 -17.38 -12.06
C PRO A 156 -11.56 -18.51 -12.67
N LYS A 157 -10.56 -18.98 -11.92
CA LYS A 157 -9.77 -20.17 -12.25
C LYS A 157 -10.55 -21.44 -11.89
N ILE A 158 -10.30 -22.53 -12.60
CA ILE A 158 -11.06 -23.79 -12.44
C ILE A 158 -10.17 -24.79 -11.72
N ASN A 159 -10.64 -25.36 -10.60
CA ASN A 159 -9.91 -26.36 -9.83
C ASN A 159 -10.02 -27.74 -10.48
N VAL A 160 -9.42 -27.87 -11.67
CA VAL A 160 -9.32 -29.08 -12.48
C VAL A 160 -7.94 -29.07 -13.14
N PRO A 161 -7.20 -30.20 -13.14
CA PRO A 161 -5.91 -30.30 -13.81
C PRO A 161 -6.01 -30.10 -15.33
N ASP A 162 -5.05 -29.41 -15.96
CA ASP A 162 -5.03 -29.12 -17.42
C ASP A 162 -3.82 -29.69 -18.18
N SER A 163 -3.05 -30.56 -17.52
CA SER A 163 -1.76 -31.12 -17.99
C SER A 163 -0.62 -30.10 -18.06
N LEU A 164 -0.75 -28.94 -17.42
CA LEU A 164 0.32 -28.00 -17.18
C LEU A 164 0.58 -27.94 -15.68
N MET A 165 1.86 -27.98 -15.29
CA MET A 165 2.20 -27.71 -13.88
C MET A 165 1.76 -26.27 -13.54
N ASP A 166 1.10 -26.06 -12.41
CA ASP A 166 0.55 -24.75 -12.05
C ASP A 166 1.65 -23.70 -11.87
N LEU A 167 2.66 -24.03 -11.06
CA LEU A 167 3.73 -23.12 -10.70
C LEU A 167 5.03 -23.85 -10.30
N ILE A 168 6.13 -23.44 -10.94
CA ILE A 168 7.50 -23.80 -10.54
C ILE A 168 8.26 -22.56 -10.07
N MET A 169 8.95 -22.67 -8.94
CA MET A 169 9.85 -21.63 -8.45
C MET A 169 11.27 -22.17 -8.39
N VAL A 170 12.21 -21.43 -8.97
CA VAL A 170 13.64 -21.75 -8.89
C VAL A 170 14.33 -20.73 -7.99
N VAL A 171 15.02 -21.22 -6.97
CA VAL A 171 15.94 -20.41 -6.16
C VAL A 171 17.35 -20.78 -6.59
N TRP A 172 18.10 -19.77 -7.03
CA TRP A 172 19.47 -19.84 -7.47
C TRP A 172 20.40 -19.41 -6.33
N ARG A 173 21.34 -20.28 -5.95
CA ARG A 173 22.46 -19.88 -5.09
C ARG A 173 23.27 -18.76 -5.76
N VAL A 174 23.57 -19.00 -7.04
CA VAL A 174 24.29 -18.07 -7.94
C VAL A 174 23.78 -18.21 -9.36
N ASN A 175 23.48 -17.07 -9.99
CA ASN A 175 23.20 -16.92 -11.41
C ASN A 175 23.36 -15.43 -11.78
N SER A 176 24.60 -15.00 -12.07
CA SER A 176 24.92 -13.59 -12.36
C SER A 176 24.31 -13.10 -13.68
N LYS A 177 23.89 -14.02 -14.56
CA LYS A 177 23.14 -13.70 -15.79
C LYS A 177 21.70 -13.28 -15.49
N LEU A 178 21.12 -13.78 -14.41
CA LEU A 178 19.84 -13.31 -13.88
C LEU A 178 20.04 -12.03 -13.08
N SER A 179 20.90 -12.08 -12.06
CA SER A 179 21.23 -10.93 -11.22
C SER A 179 22.50 -11.19 -10.40
N PRO A 180 23.39 -10.19 -10.24
CA PRO A 180 24.53 -10.31 -9.34
C PRO A 180 24.16 -10.13 -7.86
N SER A 181 22.92 -9.74 -7.54
CA SER A 181 22.47 -9.40 -6.19
C SER A 181 21.59 -10.49 -5.58
N THR A 182 21.76 -10.75 -4.28
CA THR A 182 20.81 -11.57 -3.51
C THR A 182 19.43 -10.91 -3.40
N ASN A 183 18.40 -11.71 -3.12
CA ASN A 183 17.03 -11.27 -2.91
C ASN A 183 16.49 -10.47 -4.11
N SER A 184 16.79 -10.95 -5.31
CA SER A 184 16.34 -10.40 -6.58
C SER A 184 15.76 -11.52 -7.45
N GLY A 185 14.93 -11.18 -8.42
CA GLY A 185 14.26 -12.18 -9.23
C GLY A 185 13.10 -11.61 -10.01
N TYR A 186 12.30 -12.50 -10.59
CA TYR A 186 11.06 -12.13 -11.26
C TYR A 186 10.06 -13.28 -11.23
N CYS A 187 8.80 -12.93 -11.44
CA CYS A 187 7.76 -13.88 -11.84
C CYS A 187 7.35 -13.68 -13.31
N ALA A 188 7.13 -14.79 -14.02
CA ALA A 188 6.55 -14.80 -15.36
C ALA A 188 5.14 -15.40 -15.34
N THR A 189 4.15 -14.55 -15.59
CA THR A 189 2.77 -14.97 -15.87
C THR A 189 2.66 -15.37 -17.34
N GLY A 190 2.05 -16.52 -17.64
CA GLY A 190 1.92 -17.02 -19.00
C GLY A 190 2.49 -18.43 -19.15
N THR A 191 1.83 -19.25 -19.98
CA THR A 191 2.22 -20.65 -20.17
C THR A 191 3.54 -20.77 -20.93
N MET A 192 4.50 -21.50 -20.36
CA MET A 192 5.69 -21.97 -21.07
C MET A 192 5.41 -23.38 -21.61
N ASN A 193 5.23 -23.47 -22.94
CA ASN A 193 4.96 -24.73 -23.65
C ASN A 193 6.25 -25.51 -23.91
N GLN A 194 6.82 -26.11 -22.86
CA GLN A 194 7.96 -27.02 -22.94
C GLN A 194 7.63 -28.27 -22.13
N ALA A 195 7.45 -29.41 -22.80
CA ALA A 195 7.07 -30.63 -22.12
C ALA A 195 8.19 -31.14 -21.19
N PHE A 196 7.82 -31.54 -19.98
CA PHE A 196 8.73 -32.08 -18.98
C PHE A 196 7.95 -32.94 -17.99
N LEU A 197 8.55 -34.02 -17.47
CA LEU A 197 7.95 -34.85 -16.40
C LEU A 197 6.49 -35.30 -16.66
N GLY A 198 6.10 -35.46 -17.92
CA GLY A 198 4.73 -35.84 -18.31
C GLY A 198 3.73 -34.68 -18.43
N PHE A 199 4.11 -33.45 -18.06
CA PHE A 199 3.34 -32.24 -18.35
C PHE A 199 3.64 -31.71 -19.75
N LYS A 200 2.69 -30.95 -20.31
CA LYS A 200 2.84 -30.23 -21.59
C LYS A 200 3.68 -28.95 -21.44
N GLY A 201 3.88 -28.49 -20.21
CA GLY A 201 4.47 -27.20 -19.88
C GLY A 201 4.15 -26.78 -18.46
N VAL A 202 4.41 -25.51 -18.17
CA VAL A 202 4.10 -24.87 -16.88
C VAL A 202 3.27 -23.61 -17.10
N ASN A 203 2.24 -23.41 -16.27
CA ASN A 203 1.31 -22.27 -16.34
C ASN A 203 1.96 -20.96 -15.88
N CYS A 204 2.84 -21.01 -14.89
CA CYS A 204 3.54 -19.85 -14.34
C CYS A 204 4.89 -20.29 -13.77
N TYR A 205 5.90 -19.43 -13.82
CA TYR A 205 7.18 -19.73 -13.19
C TYR A 205 7.84 -18.50 -12.58
N SER A 206 8.73 -18.72 -11.62
CA SER A 206 9.53 -17.65 -11.02
C SER A 206 10.98 -18.08 -10.81
N GLU A 207 11.89 -17.12 -10.88
CA GLU A 207 13.32 -17.35 -10.64
C GLU A 207 13.87 -16.29 -9.68
N PHE A 208 14.58 -16.74 -8.65
CA PHE A 208 15.10 -15.87 -7.58
C PHE A 208 16.58 -16.15 -7.36
N VAL A 209 17.41 -15.11 -7.25
CA VAL A 209 18.78 -15.23 -6.75
C VAL A 209 18.78 -15.00 -5.25
N SER A 210 19.27 -15.97 -4.49
CA SER A 210 19.44 -15.86 -3.05
C SER A 210 20.68 -16.61 -2.59
N HIS A 211 21.68 -15.85 -2.16
CA HIS A 211 23.00 -16.38 -1.81
C HIS A 211 22.98 -17.21 -0.52
N ALA A 212 22.04 -16.94 0.38
CA ALA A 212 21.96 -17.52 1.71
C ALA A 212 20.62 -18.24 1.99
N ASN A 213 19.82 -18.50 0.95
CA ASN A 213 18.46 -19.05 1.06
C ASN A 213 17.53 -18.17 1.94
N ASP A 214 17.47 -16.89 1.61
CA ASP A 214 16.73 -15.81 2.26
C ASP A 214 15.77 -15.07 1.29
N ALA A 215 15.29 -15.77 0.26
CA ALA A 215 14.52 -15.20 -0.86
C ALA A 215 13.09 -14.73 -0.51
N PHE A 216 12.62 -14.86 0.74
CA PHE A 216 11.20 -14.67 1.08
C PHE A 216 10.65 -13.31 0.63
N VAL A 217 11.42 -12.23 0.83
CA VAL A 217 10.97 -10.87 0.51
C VAL A 217 10.70 -10.73 -0.99
N ILE A 218 11.65 -11.12 -1.85
CA ILE A 218 11.44 -11.06 -3.30
C ILE A 218 10.43 -12.10 -3.77
N MET A 219 10.46 -13.32 -3.21
CA MET A 219 9.56 -14.40 -3.57
C MET A 219 8.10 -14.02 -3.32
N ARG A 220 7.79 -13.45 -2.15
CA ARG A 220 6.45 -12.95 -1.79
C ARG A 220 6.01 -11.82 -2.71
N HIS A 221 6.92 -10.89 -3.04
CA HIS A 221 6.63 -9.77 -3.93
C HIS A 221 6.30 -10.23 -5.36
N GLU A 222 7.19 -11.01 -5.96
CA GLU A 222 7.07 -11.47 -7.34
C GLU A 222 5.90 -12.45 -7.51
N PHE A 223 5.70 -13.34 -6.55
CA PHE A 223 4.51 -14.19 -6.54
C PHE A 223 3.22 -13.35 -6.47
N SER A 224 3.21 -12.23 -5.74
CA SER A 224 2.02 -11.38 -5.67
C SER A 224 1.63 -10.79 -7.03
N HIS A 225 2.56 -10.65 -8.00
CA HIS A 225 2.18 -10.29 -9.39
C HIS A 225 1.22 -11.30 -10.02
N THR A 226 1.28 -12.59 -9.66
CA THR A 226 0.35 -13.61 -10.19
C THR A 226 -1.07 -13.43 -9.66
N LEU A 227 -1.23 -12.71 -8.54
CA LEU A 227 -2.51 -12.47 -7.88
C LEU A 227 -3.07 -11.07 -8.19
N TYR A 228 -2.23 -10.04 -8.15
CA TYR A 228 -2.68 -8.64 -8.26
C TYR A 228 -2.60 -8.07 -9.67
N GLY A 229 -1.65 -8.50 -10.50
CA GLY A 229 -1.38 -7.90 -11.81
C GLY A 229 0.03 -7.30 -11.91
N GLY A 230 0.26 -6.50 -12.95
CA GLY A 230 1.59 -5.93 -13.26
C GLY A 230 2.04 -4.78 -12.35
N ASN A 231 3.07 -4.07 -12.78
CA ASN A 231 3.73 -2.99 -12.01
C ASN A 231 2.80 -1.83 -11.60
N ASN A 232 1.65 -1.67 -12.28
CA ASN A 232 0.62 -0.71 -11.88
C ASN A 232 -0.07 -1.05 -10.54
N PHE A 233 0.25 -2.20 -9.93
CA PHE A 233 -0.22 -2.61 -8.61
C PHE A 233 0.80 -2.44 -7.49
N HIS A 234 2.07 -2.14 -7.80
CA HIS A 234 3.06 -1.80 -6.78
C HIS A 234 2.51 -0.73 -5.85
N THR A 235 2.67 -0.91 -4.55
CA THR A 235 2.21 0.06 -3.56
C THR A 235 2.89 -0.18 -2.21
N ALA A 236 2.95 0.86 -1.38
CA ALA A 236 3.47 0.79 -0.02
C ALA A 236 4.90 0.20 0.09
N GLY A 237 5.78 0.51 -0.85
CA GLY A 237 7.19 0.11 -0.80
C GLY A 237 7.94 0.23 -2.12
N CYS A 238 8.22 1.47 -2.54
CA CYS A 238 8.90 1.92 -3.76
C CYS A 238 9.06 0.85 -4.86
N GLY A 239 8.05 0.63 -5.69
CA GLY A 239 8.13 -0.32 -6.82
C GLY A 239 8.46 0.33 -8.17
N ALA A 240 8.70 -0.53 -9.16
CA ALA A 240 8.81 -0.12 -10.57
C ALA A 240 7.46 0.41 -11.10
N GLY A 241 7.51 1.22 -12.16
CA GLY A 241 6.31 1.77 -12.81
C GLY A 241 5.96 3.19 -12.35
N ARG A 242 4.88 3.73 -12.96
CA ARG A 242 4.42 5.10 -12.74
C ARG A 242 3.93 5.29 -11.31
N ARG A 243 4.12 6.49 -10.74
CA ARG A 243 3.82 6.78 -9.33
C ARG A 243 2.72 7.82 -9.18
N THR A 244 1.82 7.61 -8.22
CA THR A 244 0.75 8.57 -7.88
C THR A 244 1.26 9.79 -7.10
N PHE A 245 2.38 9.65 -6.38
CA PHE A 245 2.93 10.69 -5.53
C PHE A 245 4.34 11.09 -5.97
N MET A 246 4.66 12.36 -5.73
CA MET A 246 5.98 12.93 -5.97
C MET A 246 7.08 12.30 -5.08
N PRO A 247 6.93 12.22 -3.74
CA PRO A 247 7.80 11.37 -2.93
C PRO A 247 7.49 9.89 -3.16
N SER A 248 8.47 9.03 -2.89
CA SER A 248 8.20 7.59 -2.84
C SER A 248 7.70 7.20 -1.46
N ILE A 249 6.50 6.63 -1.38
CA ILE A 249 5.91 6.25 -0.09
C ILE A 249 6.36 4.84 0.30
N THR A 250 6.87 4.70 1.53
CA THR A 250 7.15 3.39 2.13
C THR A 250 5.97 2.95 3.00
N GLY A 251 5.92 1.66 3.31
CA GLY A 251 4.80 1.07 4.05
C GLY A 251 4.87 -0.44 4.05
N TYR A 252 3.72 -1.10 4.07
CA TYR A 252 3.60 -2.55 3.92
C TYR A 252 2.41 -2.91 3.03
N SER A 253 2.61 -3.90 2.16
CA SER A 253 1.60 -4.49 1.28
C SER A 253 2.14 -5.80 0.69
N ASN A 254 1.26 -6.68 0.22
CA ASN A 254 1.64 -7.81 -0.65
C ASN A 254 2.51 -7.38 -1.84
N MET A 255 2.21 -6.21 -2.42
CA MET A 255 2.91 -5.64 -3.57
C MET A 255 4.03 -4.66 -3.19
N SER A 256 4.40 -4.58 -1.90
CA SER A 256 5.55 -3.80 -1.46
C SER A 256 6.84 -4.49 -1.90
N SER A 257 7.81 -3.71 -2.40
CA SER A 257 9.12 -4.23 -2.82
C SER A 257 10.13 -4.10 -1.68
N TRP A 258 11.43 -3.95 -1.97
CA TRP A 258 12.50 -3.88 -0.97
C TRP A 258 12.40 -2.68 0.00
N ASP A 259 11.84 -1.54 -0.44
CA ASP A 259 11.71 -0.29 0.33
C ASP A 259 10.47 -0.30 1.24
N ASN A 260 10.30 -1.32 2.07
CA ASN A 260 9.14 -1.48 2.95
C ASN A 260 9.52 -1.38 4.45
N ILE A 261 8.53 -1.09 5.30
CA ILE A 261 8.72 -1.07 6.75
C ILE A 261 8.46 -2.44 7.39
N SER A 262 7.85 -3.35 6.64
CA SER A 262 7.42 -4.68 7.09
C SER A 262 7.02 -5.54 5.90
N GLN A 263 7.18 -6.85 6.07
CA GLN A 263 6.76 -7.83 5.08
C GLN A 263 5.25 -8.10 5.11
N ALA A 264 4.48 -7.42 5.96
CA ALA A 264 3.05 -7.63 6.14
C ALA A 264 2.17 -7.20 4.94
N PHE A 265 0.91 -7.62 4.99
CA PHE A 265 -0.19 -7.23 4.10
C PHE A 265 -1.14 -6.29 4.82
N ASN A 266 -1.88 -5.42 4.13
CA ASN A 266 -2.79 -4.45 4.74
C ASN A 266 -4.28 -4.73 4.45
N ALA A 267 -5.20 -3.97 5.05
CA ALA A 267 -6.63 -4.13 4.82
C ALA A 267 -7.07 -3.92 3.35
N TRP A 268 -6.35 -3.09 2.60
CA TRP A 268 -6.60 -2.92 1.17
C TRP A 268 -6.23 -4.19 0.39
N ASP A 269 -5.11 -4.85 0.72
CA ASP A 269 -4.69 -6.10 0.10
C ASP A 269 -5.76 -7.19 0.25
N ARG A 270 -6.30 -7.35 1.47
CA ARG A 270 -7.38 -8.31 1.77
C ARG A 270 -8.65 -7.97 1.02
N TRP A 271 -9.09 -6.71 1.11
CA TRP A 271 -10.28 -6.26 0.40
C TRP A 271 -10.15 -6.48 -1.11
N ARG A 272 -8.99 -6.17 -1.71
CA ARG A 272 -8.74 -6.33 -3.14
C ARG A 272 -8.83 -7.79 -3.60
N MET A 273 -8.28 -8.71 -2.82
CA MET A 273 -8.33 -10.16 -3.08
C MET A 273 -9.62 -10.82 -2.63
N GLY A 274 -10.51 -10.08 -1.95
CA GLY A 274 -11.72 -10.61 -1.36
C GLY A 274 -11.49 -11.60 -0.21
N TRP A 275 -10.31 -11.52 0.40
CA TRP A 275 -9.95 -12.33 1.57
C TRP A 275 -10.61 -11.80 2.82
N LYS A 276 -11.20 -12.70 3.59
CA LYS A 276 -12.00 -12.37 4.77
C LYS A 276 -12.03 -13.57 5.71
N ASN A 277 -11.96 -13.31 7.00
CA ASN A 277 -12.19 -14.33 8.02
C ASN A 277 -13.61 -14.93 7.85
N SER A 278 -13.74 -16.25 7.95
CA SER A 278 -15.02 -16.96 7.76
C SER A 278 -16.09 -16.56 8.78
N GLU A 279 -15.70 -16.05 9.95
CA GLU A 279 -16.60 -15.54 10.99
C GLU A 279 -17.20 -14.16 10.63
N LYS A 280 -16.68 -13.48 9.60
CA LYS A 280 -17.09 -12.13 9.17
C LYS A 280 -18.12 -12.18 8.05
N GLU A 281 -19.14 -11.32 8.10
CA GLU A 281 -20.13 -11.16 7.01
C GLU A 281 -19.61 -10.28 5.86
N TYR A 282 -18.95 -9.17 6.18
CA TYR A 282 -18.42 -8.18 5.23
C TYR A 282 -16.88 -8.17 5.21
N GLN A 283 -16.29 -7.77 4.07
CA GLN A 283 -14.82 -7.69 3.91
C GLN A 283 -14.22 -6.55 4.75
N ILE A 284 -14.87 -5.37 4.76
CA ILE A 284 -14.45 -4.20 5.54
C ILE A 284 -15.48 -3.95 6.62
N SER A 285 -15.07 -4.10 7.88
CA SER A 285 -16.01 -4.17 9.00
C SER A 285 -15.30 -4.37 10.33
N SER A 286 -15.98 -3.98 11.39
CA SER A 286 -15.53 -4.00 12.78
C SER A 286 -16.75 -4.13 13.71
N TRP A 287 -16.53 -3.95 15.02
CA TRP A 287 -17.57 -3.97 16.04
C TRP A 287 -18.00 -2.54 16.46
N THR A 288 -19.22 -2.40 16.98
CA THR A 288 -19.73 -1.13 17.56
C THR A 288 -19.82 -1.21 19.09
N LYS A 289 -19.99 -0.06 19.77
CA LYS A 289 -20.08 0.07 21.26
C LYS A 289 -20.92 -0.99 21.98
N ASN A 290 -21.97 -1.51 21.35
CA ASN A 290 -22.80 -2.52 21.99
C ASN A 290 -22.22 -3.94 21.90
N GLY A 291 -21.14 -4.17 21.14
CA GLY A 291 -20.47 -5.47 21.01
C GLY A 291 -21.33 -6.59 20.40
N ILE A 292 -22.58 -6.30 20.00
CA ILE A 292 -23.56 -7.31 19.61
C ILE A 292 -23.53 -7.60 18.10
N TYR A 293 -23.07 -6.66 17.26
CA TYR A 293 -23.13 -6.82 15.81
C TYR A 293 -21.85 -6.42 15.08
N TYR A 294 -21.45 -7.32 14.20
CA TYR A 294 -20.53 -7.09 13.11
C TYR A 294 -21.20 -6.21 12.04
N LYS A 295 -20.60 -5.10 11.61
CA LYS A 295 -21.21 -4.18 10.63
C LYS A 295 -20.23 -3.74 9.55
N GLU A 296 -20.73 -3.61 8.32
CA GLU A 296 -20.00 -3.03 7.19
C GLU A 296 -19.56 -1.60 7.50
N PHE A 297 -18.26 -1.34 7.34
CA PHE A 297 -17.65 -0.02 7.55
C PHE A 297 -16.86 0.42 6.31
N ASP A 298 -17.41 0.13 5.15
CA ASP A 298 -17.02 0.72 3.88
C ASP A 298 -17.90 1.94 3.59
N PHE A 299 -17.41 3.12 3.97
CA PHE A 299 -18.19 4.36 3.88
C PHE A 299 -17.98 5.05 2.53
N GLU A 300 -18.34 4.37 1.44
CA GLU A 300 -18.17 4.86 0.05
C GLU A 300 -19.08 6.02 -0.35
N ASN A 301 -20.04 6.42 0.50
CA ASN A 301 -21.03 7.46 0.20
C ASN A 301 -21.28 8.42 1.38
N TYR A 302 -20.25 8.77 2.16
CA TYR A 302 -20.39 9.60 3.38
C TYR A 302 -21.51 9.12 4.34
N SER A 303 -21.89 7.85 4.25
CA SER A 303 -23.16 7.32 4.76
C SER A 303 -23.24 7.24 6.29
N ILE A 304 -22.15 7.56 7.00
CA ILE A 304 -22.21 7.81 8.46
C ILE A 304 -22.97 9.11 8.76
N ARG A 305 -22.93 10.13 7.88
CA ARG A 305 -23.58 11.42 8.16
C ARG A 305 -25.08 11.30 8.41
N SER A 306 -25.75 10.33 7.77
CA SER A 306 -27.17 10.04 7.99
C SER A 306 -27.48 9.20 9.23
N GLN A 307 -26.46 8.66 9.92
CA GLN A 307 -26.63 7.87 11.15
C GLN A 307 -26.62 8.72 12.43
N GLY A 308 -26.38 10.04 12.33
CA GLY A 308 -26.73 11.02 13.37
C GLY A 308 -26.03 10.88 14.73
N ALA A 309 -25.05 10.00 14.90
CA ALA A 309 -24.38 9.81 16.18
C ALA A 309 -22.88 9.56 15.98
N ASP A 310 -22.08 10.29 16.75
CA ASP A 310 -20.75 9.88 17.20
C ASP A 310 -20.68 8.36 17.34
N SER A 311 -20.03 7.71 16.38
CA SER A 311 -20.00 6.25 16.32
C SER A 311 -18.70 5.77 16.95
N ILE A 312 -18.83 5.08 18.08
CA ILE A 312 -17.73 4.39 18.73
C ILE A 312 -17.62 2.99 18.13
N PHE A 313 -16.45 2.70 17.58
CA PHE A 313 -16.07 1.44 16.96
C PHE A 313 -15.02 0.74 17.80
N TYR A 314 -15.10 -0.59 17.85
CA TYR A 314 -14.08 -1.45 18.43
C TYR A 314 -13.35 -2.16 17.30
N ILE A 315 -12.04 -1.95 17.21
CA ILE A 315 -11.15 -2.52 16.21
C ILE A 315 -10.22 -3.50 16.92
N ARG A 316 -10.38 -4.80 16.66
CA ARG A 316 -9.47 -5.84 17.15
C ARG A 316 -8.21 -5.89 16.28
N ASP A 317 -7.22 -6.63 16.73
CA ASP A 317 -5.99 -6.87 15.96
C ASP A 317 -6.31 -7.34 14.53
N PHE A 318 -5.94 -6.54 13.53
CA PHE A 318 -6.29 -6.72 12.12
C PHE A 318 -5.77 -8.05 11.59
N ARG A 319 -4.58 -8.47 12.02
CA ARG A 319 -4.01 -9.75 11.59
C ARG A 319 -4.97 -10.90 11.90
N THR A 320 -5.34 -11.06 13.18
CA THR A 320 -6.16 -12.17 13.67
C THR A 320 -7.65 -12.02 13.41
N SER A 321 -8.18 -10.79 13.41
CA SER A 321 -9.62 -10.54 13.24
C SER A 321 -10.01 -10.16 11.81
N GLY A 322 -9.13 -9.47 11.09
CA GLY A 322 -9.44 -8.76 9.85
C GLY A 322 -10.22 -7.46 10.02
N ASP A 323 -10.40 -6.97 11.25
CA ASP A 323 -11.15 -5.75 11.54
C ASP A 323 -10.47 -4.51 10.92
N ALA A 324 -11.24 -3.73 10.15
CA ALA A 324 -10.76 -2.52 9.48
C ALA A 324 -11.93 -1.56 9.21
N ILE A 325 -11.61 -0.28 9.08
CA ILE A 325 -12.54 0.78 8.71
C ILE A 325 -12.01 1.49 7.46
N ARG A 326 -12.88 1.74 6.47
CA ARG A 326 -12.56 2.50 5.25
C ARG A 326 -13.51 3.69 5.12
N ILE A 327 -12.95 4.89 5.05
CA ILE A 327 -13.70 6.15 5.05
C ILE A 327 -13.40 6.91 3.77
N GLN A 328 -14.41 7.20 2.94
CA GLN A 328 -14.22 8.09 1.80
C GLN A 328 -13.90 9.51 2.27
N LEU A 329 -12.83 10.09 1.75
CA LEU A 329 -12.45 11.48 2.01
C LEU A 329 -13.04 12.41 0.94
N PRO A 330 -13.32 13.68 1.28
CA PRO A 330 -13.65 14.71 0.31
C PRO A 330 -12.63 14.85 -0.80
N GLY A 331 -13.14 15.07 -2.01
CA GLY A 331 -12.34 15.03 -3.21
C GLY A 331 -13.17 15.25 -4.47
N PRO A 332 -12.52 15.22 -5.64
CA PRO A 332 -13.20 15.29 -6.93
C PRO A 332 -14.09 14.06 -7.15
N ASP A 333 -15.17 14.24 -7.93
CA ASP A 333 -16.12 13.17 -8.27
C ASP A 333 -15.53 12.09 -9.22
N SER A 334 -14.30 12.31 -9.70
CA SER A 334 -13.58 11.38 -10.57
C SER A 334 -13.22 10.08 -9.83
N PRO A 335 -13.65 8.88 -10.29
CA PRO A 335 -13.31 7.61 -9.65
C PRO A 335 -11.81 7.37 -9.52
N GLN A 336 -11.00 7.85 -10.48
CA GLN A 336 -9.55 7.65 -10.47
C GLN A 336 -8.82 8.48 -9.41
N LEU A 337 -9.46 9.55 -8.93
CA LEU A 337 -8.92 10.48 -7.94
C LEU A 337 -9.58 10.36 -6.57
N ARG A 338 -10.64 9.55 -6.46
CA ARG A 338 -11.36 9.32 -5.22
C ARG A 338 -10.43 8.75 -4.17
N GLN A 339 -10.50 9.25 -2.93
CA GLN A 339 -9.59 8.84 -1.87
C GLN A 339 -10.31 8.25 -0.67
N TYR A 340 -9.65 7.29 -0.02
CA TYR A 340 -10.18 6.59 1.14
C TYR A 340 -9.14 6.49 2.26
N LEU A 341 -9.49 6.94 3.45
CA LEU A 341 -8.70 6.70 4.66
C LEU A 341 -9.02 5.31 5.21
N TRP A 342 -8.00 4.48 5.35
CA TRP A 342 -8.05 3.17 5.98
C TRP A 342 -7.53 3.25 7.40
N LEU A 343 -8.18 2.50 8.31
CA LEU A 343 -7.79 2.34 9.69
C LEU A 343 -7.73 0.86 10.04
N GLU A 344 -6.60 0.42 10.61
CA GLU A 344 -6.43 -0.94 11.10
C GLU A 344 -5.63 -0.91 12.42
N TYR A 345 -6.07 -1.70 13.40
CA TYR A 345 -5.32 -1.88 14.63
C TYR A 345 -4.36 -3.05 14.47
N ARG A 346 -3.08 -2.88 14.80
CA ARG A 346 -2.12 -3.99 14.78
C ARG A 346 -1.52 -4.21 16.15
N THR A 347 -1.24 -5.48 16.44
CA THR A 347 -0.50 -5.91 17.63
C THR A 347 0.75 -6.70 17.26
N ASP A 348 1.76 -6.65 18.12
CA ASP A 348 3.05 -7.32 17.91
C ASP A 348 2.92 -8.84 18.11
N SER A 349 2.51 -9.56 17.07
CA SER A 349 2.17 -10.98 17.19
C SER A 349 2.72 -11.90 16.09
N SER A 350 3.28 -11.37 14.99
CA SER A 350 3.69 -12.14 13.81
C SER A 350 5.14 -11.86 13.38
N PHE A 351 5.78 -12.87 12.80
CA PHE A 351 7.08 -12.75 12.12
C PHE A 351 7.04 -11.77 10.94
N PHE A 352 5.88 -11.63 10.28
CA PHE A 352 5.72 -10.77 9.12
C PHE A 352 5.42 -9.32 9.46
N ASP A 353 4.94 -9.06 10.69
CA ASP A 353 4.62 -7.71 11.15
C ASP A 353 5.91 -6.86 11.31
N ILE A 354 5.75 -5.58 11.65
CA ILE A 354 6.82 -4.57 11.60
C ILE A 354 7.95 -4.95 12.60
N PRO A 355 9.11 -5.44 12.13
CA PRO A 355 10.01 -6.29 12.93
C PRO A 355 10.94 -5.51 13.88
N TYR A 356 10.97 -4.17 13.81
CA TYR A 356 11.82 -3.36 14.68
C TYR A 356 10.98 -2.53 15.65
N LYS A 357 10.70 -3.09 16.83
CA LYS A 357 10.33 -2.34 18.05
C LYS A 357 9.05 -1.46 17.96
N ASN A 358 8.01 -1.85 17.23
CA ASN A 358 6.79 -1.04 17.13
C ASN A 358 5.60 -1.61 17.89
N ARG A 359 5.23 -0.88 18.95
CA ARG A 359 4.10 -1.18 19.82
C ARG A 359 2.78 -1.07 19.06
N SER A 360 1.86 -1.93 19.47
CA SER A 360 0.46 -1.94 19.08
C SER A 360 -0.13 -0.53 18.97
N GLY A 361 -0.94 -0.31 17.96
CA GLY A 361 -1.57 0.98 17.72
C GLY A 361 -2.39 1.00 16.44
N LEU A 362 -3.08 2.11 16.24
CA LEU A 362 -3.87 2.35 15.04
C LEU A 362 -2.93 2.80 13.92
N TYR A 363 -2.87 2.02 12.85
CA TYR A 363 -2.20 2.39 11.61
C TYR A 363 -3.23 2.94 10.63
N ALA A 364 -2.84 3.99 9.92
CA ALA A 364 -3.70 4.68 8.98
C ALA A 364 -2.98 4.97 7.67
N TYR A 365 -3.70 4.89 6.56
CA TYR A 365 -3.16 5.21 5.23
C TYR A 365 -4.29 5.61 4.28
N ILE A 366 -3.98 6.46 3.30
CA ILE A 366 -4.92 6.97 2.31
C ILE A 366 -4.69 6.23 0.99
N GLN A 367 -5.74 5.57 0.50
CA GLN A 367 -5.80 5.01 -0.85
C GLN A 367 -6.25 6.08 -1.84
N VAL A 368 -5.61 6.17 -2.99
CA VAL A 368 -6.06 6.99 -4.13
C VAL A 368 -6.50 6.11 -5.31
N GLY A 369 -7.74 6.28 -5.75
CA GLY A 369 -8.34 5.47 -6.80
C GLY A 369 -8.35 3.98 -6.45
N LYS A 370 -8.24 3.12 -7.47
CA LYS A 370 -8.16 1.64 -7.32
C LYS A 370 -9.32 1.01 -6.52
N ASP A 371 -10.45 1.70 -6.43
CA ASP A 371 -11.70 1.26 -5.81
C ASP A 371 -12.45 0.26 -6.70
N ASN A 372 -12.34 0.39 -8.02
CA ASN A 372 -12.91 -0.60 -8.93
C ASN A 372 -12.10 -1.93 -8.88
N LYS A 373 -12.82 -3.03 -8.65
CA LYS A 373 -12.32 -4.41 -8.73
C LYS A 373 -12.56 -5.07 -10.09
N LYS A 374 -13.51 -4.56 -10.88
CA LYS A 374 -13.96 -5.15 -12.15
C LYS A 374 -13.28 -4.56 -13.37
N ASN A 375 -12.98 -5.38 -14.37
CA ASN A 375 -12.40 -4.96 -15.66
C ASN A 375 -11.15 -4.08 -15.49
N ILE A 376 -10.29 -4.46 -14.53
CA ILE A 376 -9.13 -3.70 -14.07
C ILE A 376 -7.85 -4.00 -14.87
N TYR A 377 -7.86 -5.06 -15.68
CA TYR A 377 -6.70 -5.53 -16.43
C TYR A 377 -6.74 -5.12 -17.91
N SER A 378 -7.87 -4.58 -18.38
CA SER A 378 -8.08 -4.12 -19.76
C SER A 378 -7.28 -2.88 -20.13
N ASN A 379 -6.90 -2.04 -19.15
CA ASN A 379 -6.16 -0.78 -19.38
C ASN A 379 -4.63 -0.90 -19.20
N GLY A 380 -4.10 -2.12 -18.97
CA GLY A 380 -2.66 -2.37 -18.84
C GLY A 380 -1.93 -1.50 -17.81
N ASN A 381 -0.62 -1.29 -18.02
CA ASN A 381 0.27 -0.46 -17.19
C ASN A 381 0.00 1.06 -17.26
N GLN A 382 -1.15 1.51 -17.78
CA GLN A 382 -1.41 2.94 -17.98
C GLN A 382 -1.78 3.70 -16.69
N SER A 383 -2.36 3.00 -15.71
CA SER A 383 -2.69 3.57 -14.40
C SER A 383 -1.45 3.58 -13.48
N PRO A 384 -1.22 4.65 -12.70
CA PRO A 384 -0.11 4.69 -11.76
C PRO A 384 -0.23 3.62 -10.66
N GLY A 385 0.92 3.11 -10.23
CA GLY A 385 1.12 2.42 -8.95
C GLY A 385 1.45 3.43 -7.84
N ASN A 386 1.87 2.93 -6.67
CA ASN A 386 2.19 3.67 -5.47
C ASN A 386 1.03 4.59 -5.01
N TYR A 387 -0.15 4.01 -4.82
CA TYR A 387 -1.40 4.73 -4.52
C TYR A 387 -1.86 4.60 -3.05
N LEU A 388 -1.06 3.98 -2.18
CA LEU A 388 -1.27 4.00 -0.73
C LEU A 388 -0.30 4.99 -0.10
N TYR A 389 -0.85 6.04 0.52
CA TYR A 389 -0.11 7.08 1.23
C TYR A 389 -0.22 6.87 2.73
N PHE A 390 0.86 6.53 3.43
CA PHE A 390 0.81 6.28 4.86
C PHE A 390 0.54 7.57 5.67
N HIS A 391 -0.40 7.48 6.61
CA HIS A 391 -0.82 8.59 7.45
C HIS A 391 -0.30 8.35 8.87
N THR A 392 0.89 8.88 9.18
CA THR A 392 1.66 8.44 10.35
C THR A 392 1.42 9.29 11.61
N ALA A 393 1.53 8.68 12.79
CA ALA A 393 1.47 9.40 14.06
C ALA A 393 2.68 10.33 14.30
N ARG A 394 3.71 10.31 13.46
CA ARG A 394 4.83 11.26 13.56
C ARG A 394 4.48 12.65 13.04
N GLY A 395 3.46 12.78 12.20
CA GLY A 395 3.14 14.04 11.53
C GLY A 395 3.84 14.21 10.18
N ARG A 396 3.50 15.32 9.54
CA ARG A 396 4.05 15.83 8.30
C ARG A 396 4.71 17.18 8.56
N PHE A 397 5.84 17.40 7.91
CA PHE A 397 6.69 18.57 8.11
C PHE A 397 7.33 18.99 6.80
N ASP A 398 7.71 20.25 6.73
CA ASP A 398 8.69 20.70 5.77
C ASP A 398 10.07 20.30 6.27
N PHE A 399 10.66 19.29 5.63
CA PHE A 399 11.95 18.73 6.01
C PHE A 399 13.11 19.46 5.33
N SER A 400 14.23 19.58 6.06
CA SER A 400 15.53 19.97 5.53
C SER A 400 16.50 18.79 5.57
N TYR A 401 17.39 18.71 4.59
CA TYR A 401 18.37 17.62 4.48
C TYR A 401 19.79 18.16 4.40
N ILE A 402 20.69 17.51 5.12
CA ILE A 402 22.12 17.78 5.07
C ILE A 402 22.79 16.62 4.36
N LYS A 403 23.42 16.91 3.21
CA LYS A 403 24.21 15.95 2.45
C LYS A 403 25.67 16.01 2.90
N ASP A 404 26.23 14.87 3.29
CA ASP A 404 27.66 14.79 3.63
C ASP A 404 28.55 14.46 2.41
N LYS A 405 29.87 14.50 2.62
CA LYS A 405 30.88 14.24 1.59
C LYS A 405 30.81 12.81 1.02
N SER A 406 30.13 11.89 1.68
CA SER A 406 29.93 10.50 1.25
C SER A 406 28.60 10.31 0.52
N ASN A 407 27.93 11.40 0.11
CA ASN A 407 26.60 11.40 -0.50
C ASN A 407 25.49 10.80 0.39
N LYS A 408 25.67 10.83 1.72
CA LYS A 408 24.64 10.37 2.66
C LYS A 408 23.83 11.55 3.16
N TYR A 409 22.54 11.31 3.32
CA TYR A 409 21.59 12.35 3.73
C TYR A 409 21.23 12.19 5.20
N THR A 410 21.23 13.33 5.90
CA THR A 410 20.77 13.47 7.28
C THR A 410 19.53 14.34 7.29
N LEU A 411 18.45 13.86 7.88
CA LEU A 411 17.28 14.68 8.16
C LEU A 411 17.58 15.58 9.37
N ALA A 412 17.60 16.89 9.17
CA ALA A 412 17.84 17.84 10.25
C ALA A 412 16.55 18.03 11.07
N HIS A 413 16.52 17.51 12.30
CA HIS A 413 15.33 17.58 13.16
C HIS A 413 15.15 18.96 13.82
N HIS A 414 16.18 19.80 13.84
CA HIS A 414 16.09 21.13 14.46
C HIS A 414 15.18 22.10 13.68
N ASP A 415 14.86 21.77 12.43
CA ASP A 415 14.05 22.59 11.51
C ASP A 415 12.62 22.07 11.29
N LEU A 416 12.10 21.15 12.12
CA LEU A 416 10.80 20.53 11.87
C LEU A 416 9.65 21.55 11.93
N LEU A 417 9.29 22.09 10.77
CA LEU A 417 8.21 23.03 10.55
C LEU A 417 6.94 22.25 10.17
N PRO A 418 5.90 22.21 11.04
CA PRO A 418 4.69 21.46 10.75
C PRO A 418 4.05 21.86 9.41
N ASN A 419 3.74 20.86 8.61
CA ASN A 419 2.97 21.02 7.38
C ASN A 419 2.01 19.82 7.29
N PRO A 420 0.92 19.84 8.07
CA PRO A 420 0.05 18.69 8.30
C PRO A 420 -0.74 18.23 7.08
N MET A 421 -0.86 19.07 6.04
CA MET A 421 -1.65 18.79 4.85
C MET A 421 -0.78 18.34 3.67
N SER A 422 0.29 19.06 3.34
CA SER A 422 1.11 18.83 2.14
C SER A 422 2.57 18.47 2.43
N GLY A 423 2.97 18.39 3.70
CA GLY A 423 4.36 18.13 4.09
C GLY A 423 4.81 16.68 3.92
N ASN A 424 6.13 16.49 4.00
CA ASN A 424 6.77 15.17 4.03
C ASN A 424 6.65 14.50 5.41
N HIS A 425 6.69 13.17 5.48
CA HIS A 425 6.69 12.38 6.72
C HIS A 425 7.81 11.34 6.71
N TYR A 426 8.08 10.72 7.85
CA TYR A 426 9.23 9.82 7.99
C TYR A 426 9.17 8.56 7.10
N LEU A 427 7.97 8.02 6.85
CA LEU A 427 7.74 6.87 5.95
C LEU A 427 7.74 7.21 4.45
N MET A 428 8.66 8.06 4.00
CA MET A 428 8.82 8.32 2.58
C MET A 428 10.28 8.57 2.21
N ARG A 429 10.58 8.38 0.93
CA ARG A 429 11.74 8.93 0.26
C ARG A 429 11.32 10.26 -0.38
N PRO A 430 11.62 11.40 0.27
CA PRO A 430 11.28 12.72 -0.25
C PRO A 430 12.10 13.01 -1.52
N ILE A 431 11.64 13.98 -2.31
CA ILE A 431 12.35 14.46 -3.49
C ILE A 431 12.90 15.87 -3.22
N ASP A 432 14.01 16.23 -3.85
CA ASP A 432 14.58 17.57 -3.83
C ASP A 432 15.35 17.83 -5.14
N ASP A 433 15.71 19.08 -5.43
CA ASP A 433 16.45 19.46 -6.65
C ASP A 433 17.95 19.24 -6.45
N LEU A 434 18.38 17.99 -6.61
CA LEU A 434 19.74 17.57 -6.29
C LEU A 434 20.75 18.05 -7.33
N ASN A 435 20.31 18.27 -8.57
CA ASN A 435 21.16 18.76 -9.67
C ASN A 435 21.06 20.30 -9.88
N GLN A 436 20.13 20.97 -9.19
CA GLN A 436 19.88 22.42 -9.23
C GLN A 436 19.44 22.93 -10.61
N ASP A 437 18.71 22.12 -11.38
CA ASP A 437 18.20 22.52 -12.70
C ASP A 437 16.80 23.18 -12.65
N GLY A 438 16.19 23.22 -11.46
CA GLY A 438 14.86 23.78 -11.25
C GLY A 438 13.71 22.85 -11.65
N THR A 439 13.98 21.56 -11.88
CA THR A 439 13.01 20.52 -12.26
C THR A 439 13.25 19.23 -11.48
N LEU A 440 12.22 18.73 -10.80
CA LEU A 440 12.30 17.49 -10.03
C LEU A 440 12.06 16.25 -10.89
N SER A 441 12.97 15.29 -10.79
CA SER A 441 12.93 14.01 -11.49
C SER A 441 12.98 12.80 -10.54
N GLU A 442 12.52 11.63 -10.99
CA GLU A 442 12.49 10.40 -10.18
C GLU A 442 13.86 9.97 -9.63
N ASN A 443 14.96 10.40 -10.27
CA ASN A 443 16.32 10.08 -9.86
C ASN A 443 16.81 10.89 -8.64
N GLU A 444 15.99 11.83 -8.16
CA GLU A 444 16.37 12.78 -7.11
C GLU A 444 15.69 12.48 -5.76
N LEU A 445 15.21 11.25 -5.61
CA LEU A 445 14.66 10.75 -4.36
C LEU A 445 15.76 10.55 -3.32
N ILE A 446 15.60 11.23 -2.19
CA ILE A 446 16.47 11.15 -1.04
C ILE A 446 16.07 9.95 -0.17
N LEU A 447 17.06 9.15 0.25
CA LEU A 447 16.91 8.19 1.33
C LEU A 447 17.74 8.68 2.52
N PRO A 448 17.13 9.33 3.54
CA PRO A 448 17.86 9.74 4.72
C PRO A 448 18.37 8.50 5.48
N GLU A 449 19.68 8.44 5.74
CA GLU A 449 20.28 7.38 6.58
C GLU A 449 20.25 7.78 8.07
N PHE A 450 20.29 9.08 8.33
CA PHE A 450 20.45 9.65 9.67
C PHE A 450 19.35 10.66 10.00
N ILE A 451 19.12 10.84 11.30
CA ILE A 451 18.38 11.96 11.87
C ILE A 451 19.35 12.72 12.76
N GLU A 452 19.43 14.04 12.61
CA GLU A 452 20.15 14.88 13.57
C GLU A 452 19.20 15.34 14.66
N ARG A 453 19.46 15.04 15.94
CA ARG A 453 18.64 15.47 17.08
C ARG A 453 19.53 16.07 18.15
N ASN A 454 19.23 17.29 18.58
CA ASN A 454 20.03 18.02 19.58
C ASN A 454 21.52 18.13 19.23
N GLY A 455 21.85 18.27 17.94
CA GLY A 455 23.22 18.31 17.43
C GLY A 455 23.89 16.94 17.26
N GLU A 456 23.23 15.83 17.62
CA GLU A 456 23.76 14.47 17.43
C GLU A 456 23.19 13.80 16.18
N LYS A 457 24.08 13.25 15.35
CA LYS A 457 23.73 12.47 14.15
C LYS A 457 23.47 11.01 14.51
N ILE A 458 22.21 10.58 14.45
CA ILE A 458 21.75 9.22 14.82
C ILE A 458 21.43 8.44 13.55
N LYS A 459 22.06 7.27 13.38
CA LYS A 459 21.75 6.35 12.27
C LYS A 459 20.39 5.69 12.53
N ALA A 460 19.43 5.88 11.63
CA ALA A 460 18.04 5.49 11.89
C ALA A 460 17.24 5.00 10.67
N TYR A 461 17.66 5.31 9.43
CA TYR A 461 16.85 5.07 8.23
C TYR A 461 15.34 5.35 8.39
N PRO A 462 14.94 6.62 8.63
CA PRO A 462 13.55 7.05 8.79
C PRO A 462 12.48 6.34 7.95
N ALA A 463 12.78 6.12 6.67
CA ALA A 463 11.87 5.54 5.69
C ALA A 463 11.49 4.09 5.99
N PHE A 464 12.23 3.39 6.85
CA PHE A 464 11.96 2.00 7.25
C PHE A 464 11.21 1.87 8.58
N GLY A 465 10.66 2.99 9.07
CA GLY A 465 9.73 3.01 10.19
C GLY A 465 10.36 3.02 11.58
N SER A 466 9.50 3.23 12.57
CA SER A 466 9.86 3.43 13.97
C SER A 466 8.64 3.33 14.89
N GLU A 467 8.90 3.25 16.20
CA GLU A 467 7.86 3.04 17.21
C GLU A 467 6.85 4.18 17.33
N LYS A 468 7.05 5.26 16.58
CA LYS A 468 6.23 6.47 16.59
C LYS A 468 5.27 6.56 15.41
N ASP A 469 5.23 5.55 14.54
CA ASP A 469 4.39 5.61 13.33
C ASP A 469 2.91 5.32 13.60
N ALA A 470 2.59 4.55 14.64
CA ALA A 470 1.22 4.20 15.03
C ALA A 470 0.60 5.24 15.98
N PHE A 471 -0.70 5.50 15.82
CA PHE A 471 -1.46 6.31 16.78
C PHE A 471 -1.81 5.45 18.00
N ARG A 472 -1.73 6.05 19.20
CA ARG A 472 -1.95 5.34 20.47
C ARG A 472 -2.74 6.19 21.45
N TYR A 473 -3.51 5.50 22.29
CA TYR A 473 -4.38 6.11 23.29
C TYR A 473 -3.65 7.10 24.21
N ASN A 474 -2.48 6.73 24.75
CA ASN A 474 -1.69 7.52 25.71
C ASN A 474 -0.61 8.40 25.06
N GLU A 475 -0.56 8.48 23.73
CA GLU A 475 0.39 9.32 23.00
C GLU A 475 -0.41 10.23 22.07
N LYS A 476 -0.16 10.16 20.77
CA LYS A 476 -0.99 10.83 19.79
C LYS A 476 -2.18 9.94 19.44
N ASN A 477 -3.36 10.36 19.89
CA ASN A 477 -4.58 9.57 19.83
C ASN A 477 -5.63 10.10 18.84
N SER A 478 -5.35 11.17 18.08
CA SER A 478 -6.35 11.77 17.19
C SER A 478 -5.83 12.18 15.81
N ILE A 479 -6.76 12.15 14.86
CA ILE A 479 -6.63 12.64 13.48
C ILE A 479 -7.85 13.54 13.20
N SER A 480 -7.62 14.83 12.96
CA SER A 480 -8.63 15.86 12.68
C SER A 480 -8.06 16.96 11.80
N ILE A 481 -8.84 17.99 11.44
CA ILE A 481 -8.33 19.10 10.62
C ILE A 481 -7.21 19.92 11.31
N GLN A 482 -7.16 19.87 12.63
CA GLN A 482 -6.16 20.58 13.45
C GLN A 482 -5.01 19.69 13.93
N SER A 483 -5.07 18.37 13.69
CA SER A 483 -3.94 17.50 14.00
C SER A 483 -2.84 17.62 12.95
N ASN A 484 -1.65 17.14 13.30
CA ASN A 484 -0.59 16.92 12.33
C ASN A 484 -0.20 15.45 12.37
N PRO A 485 -0.55 14.59 11.39
CA PRO A 485 -1.10 14.96 10.10
C PRO A 485 -2.59 15.29 10.19
N ALA A 486 -3.12 16.07 9.24
CA ALA A 486 -4.52 16.50 9.23
C ALA A 486 -5.42 15.48 8.51
N ALA A 487 -6.67 15.36 8.93
CA ALA A 487 -7.68 14.48 8.32
C ALA A 487 -8.14 14.98 6.94
N VAL A 488 -7.27 15.05 5.95
CA VAL A 488 -7.57 15.55 4.59
C VAL A 488 -7.12 14.58 3.51
N ASN A 489 -7.62 14.75 2.29
CA ASN A 489 -7.08 14.03 1.13
C ASN A 489 -5.61 14.43 0.90
N VAL A 490 -4.89 13.60 0.15
CA VAL A 490 -3.52 13.88 -0.29
C VAL A 490 -3.51 14.42 -1.71
N THR A 491 -2.56 15.29 -2.00
CA THR A 491 -2.33 15.75 -3.37
C THR A 491 -1.62 14.66 -4.18
N THR A 492 -1.98 14.53 -5.46
CA THR A 492 -1.34 13.59 -6.39
C THR A 492 -0.71 14.32 -7.54
N TYR A 493 0.44 13.82 -7.97
CA TYR A 493 1.25 14.38 -9.05
C TYR A 493 1.95 13.26 -9.79
N ASN A 494 1.75 13.18 -11.10
CA ASN A 494 2.53 12.31 -11.97
C ASN A 494 3.72 13.06 -12.54
N PHE A 495 4.84 12.35 -12.70
CA PHE A 495 6.04 12.92 -13.32
C PHE A 495 5.77 13.36 -14.77
N PRO A 496 6.39 14.47 -15.25
CA PRO A 496 6.04 15.14 -16.51
C PRO A 496 6.12 14.29 -17.78
N ASN A 497 6.87 13.18 -17.75
CA ASN A 497 7.05 12.28 -18.90
C ASN A 497 5.85 11.32 -19.12
N HIS A 498 4.75 11.52 -18.42
CA HIS A 498 3.54 10.71 -18.51
C HIS A 498 2.32 11.59 -18.86
N ASN A 499 1.69 11.33 -20.02
CA ASN A 499 0.46 12.01 -20.48
C ASN A 499 -0.76 11.57 -19.64
N THR A 500 -0.83 11.96 -18.36
CA THR A 500 -1.84 11.45 -17.41
C THR A 500 -2.36 12.49 -16.42
N SER A 501 -2.56 13.74 -16.86
CA SER A 501 -3.12 14.83 -16.02
C SER A 501 -4.46 14.50 -15.34
N SER A 502 -5.17 13.46 -15.81
CA SER A 502 -6.41 12.94 -15.19
C SER A 502 -6.21 12.26 -13.83
N PHE A 503 -4.97 12.06 -13.38
CA PHE A 503 -4.63 11.44 -12.09
C PHE A 503 -3.94 12.40 -11.11
N ASP A 504 -3.92 13.70 -11.42
CA ASP A 504 -3.35 14.73 -10.55
C ASP A 504 -4.47 15.49 -9.82
N THR A 505 -4.21 15.82 -8.55
CA THR A 505 -5.06 16.73 -7.76
C THR A 505 -4.19 17.53 -6.82
N ASP A 506 -4.31 18.85 -6.86
CA ASP A 506 -3.60 19.76 -5.95
C ASP A 506 -4.50 20.40 -4.89
N THR A 507 -5.82 20.17 -4.97
CA THR A 507 -6.79 20.66 -4.01
C THR A 507 -6.86 19.77 -2.77
N ILE A 508 -6.77 20.40 -1.60
CA ILE A 508 -6.92 19.84 -0.27
C ILE A 508 -8.32 20.20 0.24
N TYR A 509 -9.18 19.21 0.37
CA TYR A 509 -10.54 19.35 0.84
C TYR A 509 -10.60 19.15 2.35
N LEU A 510 -11.10 20.15 3.07
CA LEU A 510 -11.34 20.03 4.51
C LEU A 510 -12.49 19.05 4.77
N SER A 511 -12.24 18.01 5.57
CA SER A 511 -13.18 16.89 5.71
C SER A 511 -14.22 17.04 6.82
N GLY A 512 -13.87 17.81 7.87
CA GLY A 512 -14.59 17.82 9.14
C GLY A 512 -14.57 16.47 9.85
N LEU A 513 -13.67 15.56 9.46
CA LEU A 513 -13.51 14.24 10.07
C LEU A 513 -12.64 14.38 11.31
N HIS A 514 -13.07 13.78 12.42
CA HIS A 514 -12.27 13.59 13.61
C HIS A 514 -12.34 12.13 14.05
N ILE A 515 -11.17 11.49 14.08
CA ILE A 515 -10.96 10.14 14.56
C ILE A 515 -10.19 10.25 15.87
N GLN A 516 -10.73 9.69 16.95
CA GLN A 516 -10.10 9.71 18.27
C GLN A 516 -10.06 8.30 18.87
N ILE A 517 -8.88 7.85 19.29
CA ILE A 517 -8.75 6.67 20.13
C ILE A 517 -9.18 7.07 21.54
N ILE A 518 -10.26 6.45 22.03
CA ILE A 518 -10.85 6.77 23.33
C ILE A 518 -10.57 5.72 24.40
N ASP A 519 -10.09 4.54 24.00
CA ASP A 519 -9.66 3.47 24.92
C ASP A 519 -8.78 2.44 24.18
N SER A 520 -7.92 1.77 24.94
CA SER A 520 -7.09 0.63 24.51
C SER A 520 -7.14 -0.43 25.58
N SER A 521 -7.94 -1.47 25.33
CA SER A 521 -8.27 -2.49 26.33
C SER A 521 -8.35 -3.88 25.71
N TYR A 522 -8.47 -4.91 26.55
CA TYR A 522 -8.87 -6.23 26.12
C TYR A 522 -10.38 -6.36 26.27
N ASN A 523 -11.08 -6.69 25.19
CA ASN A 523 -12.53 -6.90 25.22
C ASN A 523 -12.84 -8.37 24.90
N VAL A 524 -13.91 -8.88 25.53
CA VAL A 524 -14.49 -10.17 25.19
C VAL A 524 -15.49 -9.93 24.06
N ILE A 525 -15.11 -10.33 22.85
CA ILE A 525 -15.96 -10.22 21.66
C ILE A 525 -16.22 -11.65 21.18
N GLN A 526 -17.49 -12.04 21.10
CA GLN A 526 -17.91 -13.42 20.79
C GLN A 526 -17.23 -14.48 21.68
N GLY A 527 -17.06 -14.20 22.97
CA GLY A 527 -16.44 -15.13 23.92
C GLY A 527 -14.92 -15.27 23.80
N LYS A 528 -14.26 -14.54 22.88
CA LYS A 528 -12.81 -14.49 22.73
C LYS A 528 -12.29 -13.17 23.31
N THR A 529 -11.34 -13.26 24.24
CA THR A 529 -10.62 -12.09 24.75
C THR A 529 -9.59 -11.66 23.71
N SER A 530 -9.68 -10.42 23.22
CA SER A 530 -8.79 -9.90 22.18
C SER A 530 -8.38 -8.46 22.49
N PRO A 531 -7.12 -8.07 22.21
CA PRO A 531 -6.72 -6.67 22.28
C PRO A 531 -7.56 -5.85 21.31
N THR A 532 -8.09 -4.72 21.79
CA THR A 532 -9.07 -3.90 21.07
C THR A 532 -8.74 -2.42 21.25
N LEU A 533 -8.83 -1.65 20.16
CA LEU A 533 -8.89 -0.20 20.21
C LEU A 533 -10.32 0.29 20.05
N SER A 534 -10.72 1.19 20.94
CA SER A 534 -11.98 1.92 20.83
C SER A 534 -11.73 3.24 20.12
N VAL A 535 -12.36 3.43 18.97
CA VAL A 535 -12.20 4.60 18.11
C VAL A 535 -13.54 5.32 17.97
N LYS A 536 -13.58 6.58 18.34
CA LYS A 536 -14.70 7.49 18.08
C LYS A 536 -14.46 8.18 16.74
N ILE A 537 -15.44 8.11 15.84
CA ILE A 537 -15.43 8.87 14.59
C ILE A 537 -16.56 9.89 14.62
N THR A 538 -16.19 11.15 14.48
CA THR A 538 -17.08 12.31 14.44
C THR A 538 -16.94 13.01 13.10
N TRP A 539 -18.07 13.46 12.55
CA TRP A 539 -18.14 14.29 11.35
C TRP A 539 -18.58 15.70 11.70
N GLY A 540 -18.22 16.66 10.86
CA GLY A 540 -18.54 18.07 11.09
C GLY A 540 -17.68 18.73 12.17
N ASP A 541 -16.58 18.10 12.59
CA ASP A 541 -15.62 18.73 13.49
C ASP A 541 -14.71 19.67 12.68
N TYR A 542 -15.15 20.91 12.59
CA TYR A 542 -14.42 22.01 11.97
C TYR A 542 -13.92 23.01 13.02
N TYR A 543 -13.39 22.52 14.15
CA TYR A 543 -12.85 23.38 15.20
C TYR A 543 -11.33 23.37 15.23
N ILE A 544 -10.75 24.56 15.37
CA ILE A 544 -9.32 24.79 15.62
C ILE A 544 -9.19 25.45 16.98
N ASN A 545 -8.61 24.78 17.97
CA ASN A 545 -8.48 25.29 19.34
C ASN A 545 -7.03 25.45 19.81
N LYS A 546 -6.10 25.43 18.86
CA LYS A 546 -4.66 25.59 19.05
C LYS A 546 -4.04 26.21 17.79
N SER A 547 -2.78 26.59 17.85
CA SER A 547 -2.06 27.05 16.66
C SER A 547 -1.86 25.93 15.64
N VAL A 548 -2.28 26.17 14.41
CA VAL A 548 -2.07 25.28 13.26
C VAL A 548 -1.56 26.07 12.07
N ARG A 549 -0.62 25.47 11.35
CA ARG A 549 -0.09 25.99 10.09
C ARG A 549 -0.64 25.16 8.95
N TRP A 550 -1.28 25.80 7.98
CA TRP A 550 -1.85 25.14 6.81
C TRP A 550 -1.18 25.65 5.53
N CYS A 551 -0.85 24.71 4.65
CA CYS A 551 -0.09 24.97 3.43
C CYS A 551 -0.69 24.22 2.23
N GLY A 552 -0.84 24.90 1.10
CA GLY A 552 -1.33 24.33 -0.17
C GLY A 552 -2.57 25.02 -0.72
N ASN A 553 -3.26 24.37 -1.66
CA ASN A 553 -4.53 24.84 -2.21
C ASN A 553 -5.68 24.19 -1.43
N ILE A 554 -6.30 24.93 -0.51
CA ILE A 554 -7.22 24.43 0.51
C ILE A 554 -8.64 24.87 0.16
N LEU A 555 -9.60 23.95 0.29
CA LEU A 555 -11.00 24.19 0.01
C LEU A 555 -11.88 23.81 1.21
N LEU A 556 -12.64 24.77 1.71
CA LEU A 556 -13.78 24.53 2.59
C LEU A 556 -15.05 24.47 1.72
N LYS A 557 -15.63 23.29 1.61
CA LYS A 557 -16.87 23.02 0.87
C LYS A 557 -18.03 22.79 1.83
N ALA A 558 -19.24 23.21 1.44
CA ALA A 558 -20.44 22.92 2.20
C ALA A 558 -20.80 21.43 2.08
N PHE A 559 -20.90 20.74 3.22
CA PHE A 559 -21.33 19.33 3.27
C PHE A 559 -22.61 19.12 4.10
N SER A 560 -23.10 20.18 4.75
CA SER A 560 -24.40 20.29 5.42
C SER A 560 -24.85 21.74 5.27
N GLU A 561 -26.12 22.03 5.58
CA GLU A 561 -26.57 23.41 5.78
C GLU A 561 -25.61 24.10 6.77
N ASN A 562 -25.01 25.22 6.36
CA ASN A 562 -24.12 26.07 7.16
C ASN A 562 -22.86 25.38 7.72
N THR A 563 -22.02 24.82 6.85
CA THR A 563 -20.71 24.28 7.26
C THR A 563 -19.81 25.41 7.79
N THR A 564 -19.50 25.39 9.09
CA THR A 564 -18.74 26.48 9.74
C THR A 564 -17.39 25.99 10.26
N LEU A 565 -16.30 26.50 9.69
CA LEU A 565 -14.95 26.37 10.24
C LEU A 565 -14.73 27.44 11.30
N THR A 566 -14.48 27.04 12.54
CA THR A 566 -14.31 27.95 13.67
C THR A 566 -12.90 27.87 14.25
N VAL A 567 -12.17 28.98 14.21
CA VAL A 567 -10.95 29.16 15.03
C VAL A 567 -11.40 29.68 16.39
N LYS A 568 -11.29 28.82 17.40
CA LYS A 568 -11.75 29.09 18.75
C LYS A 568 -10.82 30.03 19.50
N ASN A 569 -11.33 30.65 20.57
CA ASN A 569 -10.55 31.47 21.49
C ASN A 569 -9.20 30.81 21.86
N GLY A 570 -8.10 31.55 21.72
CA GLY A 570 -6.73 31.08 21.96
C GLY A 570 -6.13 30.21 20.84
N GLY A 571 -6.91 29.87 19.81
CA GLY A 571 -6.44 29.20 18.61
C GLY A 571 -5.86 30.17 17.58
N GLU A 572 -4.98 29.66 16.73
CA GLU A 572 -4.42 30.38 15.60
C GLU A 572 -4.50 29.51 14.34
N LEU A 573 -5.02 30.06 13.26
CA LEU A 573 -4.88 29.50 11.92
C LEU A 573 -3.88 30.35 11.14
N LEU A 574 -2.72 29.77 10.85
CA LEU A 574 -1.70 30.36 9.99
C LEU A 574 -1.79 29.76 8.58
N LEU A 575 -2.12 30.59 7.60
CA LEU A 575 -1.97 30.27 6.17
C LEU A 575 -0.57 30.69 5.73
N ASP A 576 0.22 29.70 5.32
CA ASP A 576 1.63 29.91 5.00
C ASP A 576 2.07 29.01 3.84
N ARG A 577 3.14 29.38 3.12
CA ARG A 577 3.69 28.61 2.01
C ARG A 577 4.49 27.40 2.51
N GLY A 578 4.09 26.20 2.10
CA GLY A 578 4.84 24.98 2.39
C GLY A 578 6.19 24.96 1.66
N LEU A 579 7.23 24.39 2.30
CA LEU A 579 8.56 24.23 1.68
C LEU A 579 8.74 22.85 1.04
N SER A 580 7.89 21.87 1.39
CA SER A 580 7.87 20.56 0.75
C SER A 580 7.44 20.69 -0.72
N PRO A 581 8.11 19.99 -1.65
CA PRO A 581 7.72 19.99 -3.05
C PRO A 581 6.28 19.52 -3.29
N THR A 582 5.52 20.34 -4.01
CA THR A 582 4.16 20.03 -4.50
C THR A 582 4.01 20.29 -6.00
N LYS A 583 5.07 20.69 -6.71
CA LYS A 583 5.13 20.84 -8.17
C LYS A 583 6.50 20.36 -8.69
N HIS A 584 6.55 19.88 -9.93
CA HIS A 584 7.80 19.40 -10.53
C HIS A 584 8.74 20.51 -10.98
N THR A 585 8.21 21.69 -11.30
CA THR A 585 9.01 22.83 -11.73
C THR A 585 9.03 23.89 -10.66
N ILE A 586 10.21 24.49 -10.49
CA ILE A 586 10.41 25.53 -9.50
C ILE A 586 9.55 26.75 -9.84
N ASN A 587 8.92 27.34 -8.84
CA ASN A 587 8.12 28.53 -9.02
C ASN A 587 9.01 29.78 -9.10
N LYS A 588 9.32 30.21 -10.34
CA LYS A 588 10.15 31.39 -10.61
C LYS A 588 9.42 32.72 -10.40
N SER A 589 8.08 32.72 -10.36
CA SER A 589 7.26 33.93 -10.32
C SER A 589 7.15 34.55 -8.92
N HIS A 590 7.41 33.75 -7.89
CA HIS A 590 7.13 34.10 -6.50
C HIS A 590 8.28 33.63 -5.58
N PRO A 591 9.41 34.35 -5.50
CA PRO A 591 10.43 34.07 -4.49
C PRO A 591 9.91 34.45 -3.09
N VAL A 592 10.30 33.69 -2.06
CA VAL A 592 10.08 34.04 -0.66
C VAL A 592 11.44 34.13 0.01
N ASP A 593 11.75 35.29 0.59
CA ASP A 593 13.05 35.60 1.21
C ASP A 593 14.25 35.31 0.28
N GLY A 594 14.08 35.61 -1.01
CA GLY A 594 15.11 35.39 -2.05
C GLY A 594 15.29 33.92 -2.46
N LYS A 595 14.48 32.99 -1.94
CA LYS A 595 14.50 31.57 -2.29
C LYS A 595 13.33 31.20 -3.20
N LEU A 596 13.60 30.27 -4.11
CA LEU A 596 12.60 29.68 -4.99
C LEU A 596 12.17 28.31 -4.44
N TYR A 597 10.90 27.95 -4.65
CA TYR A 597 10.34 26.72 -4.09
C TYR A 597 9.55 25.94 -5.13
N PHE A 598 9.50 24.63 -4.95
CA PHE A 598 8.66 23.68 -5.71
C PHE A 598 7.22 23.65 -5.20
N SER A 599 6.76 24.73 -4.57
CA SER A 599 5.40 24.91 -4.05
C SER A 599 4.81 26.21 -4.55
N GLN A 600 3.48 26.30 -4.56
CA GLN A 600 2.77 27.55 -4.81
C GLN A 600 2.46 28.26 -3.48
N PRO A 601 2.24 29.59 -3.50
CA PRO A 601 1.65 30.28 -2.35
C PRO A 601 0.34 29.60 -1.93
N THR A 602 0.05 29.61 -0.63
CA THR A 602 -1.14 28.96 -0.09
C THR A 602 -2.39 29.73 -0.48
N VAL A 603 -3.42 29.00 -0.90
CA VAL A 603 -4.72 29.58 -1.24
C VAL A 603 -5.76 28.85 -0.42
N PHE A 604 -6.53 29.56 0.38
CA PHE A 604 -7.67 29.00 1.11
C PHE A 604 -8.98 29.58 0.56
N ILE A 605 -9.83 28.70 0.04
CA ILE A 605 -11.10 29.07 -0.58
C ILE A 605 -12.25 28.60 0.31
N CYS A 606 -13.15 29.51 0.66
CA CYS A 606 -14.45 29.20 1.28
C CYS A 606 -15.54 29.26 0.19
N GLU A 607 -16.16 28.11 -0.12
CA GLU A 607 -17.24 28.03 -1.11
C GLU A 607 -18.60 28.50 -0.56
N ALA A 608 -19.55 28.73 -1.46
CA ALA A 608 -20.92 29.09 -1.10
C ALA A 608 -21.52 28.12 -0.06
N GLY A 609 -22.25 28.66 0.93
CA GLY A 609 -22.85 27.88 2.02
C GLY A 609 -21.87 27.52 3.14
N THR A 610 -20.69 28.14 3.18
CA THR A 610 -19.70 27.95 4.24
C THR A 610 -19.41 29.24 5.01
N THR A 611 -19.01 29.08 6.27
CA THR A 611 -18.60 30.19 7.13
C THR A 611 -17.21 29.91 7.71
N LEU A 612 -16.29 30.86 7.58
CA LEU A 612 -15.06 30.91 8.36
C LEU A 612 -15.28 31.88 9.52
N ARG A 613 -15.34 31.36 10.75
CA ARG A 613 -15.52 32.15 11.97
C ARG A 613 -14.24 32.20 12.78
N ILE A 614 -13.83 33.40 13.17
CA ILE A 614 -12.70 33.64 14.08
C ILE A 614 -13.29 34.20 15.37
N GLU A 615 -13.21 33.43 16.46
CA GLU A 615 -13.74 33.83 17.77
C GLU A 615 -12.91 34.95 18.41
N SER A 616 -13.48 35.60 19.42
CA SER A 616 -12.77 36.61 20.22
C SER A 616 -11.46 36.03 20.78
N GLY A 617 -10.34 36.73 20.63
CA GLY A 617 -9.03 36.27 21.09
C GLY A 617 -8.39 35.17 20.23
N ALA A 618 -9.01 34.79 19.11
CA ALA A 618 -8.42 33.90 18.11
C ALA A 618 -7.71 34.69 17.00
N VAL A 619 -6.80 34.03 16.29
CA VAL A 619 -5.98 34.65 15.24
C VAL A 619 -6.10 33.92 13.91
N LEU A 620 -6.29 34.67 12.84
CA LEU A 620 -6.10 34.23 11.46
C LEU A 620 -4.93 35.03 10.85
N SER A 621 -3.86 34.34 10.49
CA SER A 621 -2.62 34.93 9.96
C SER A 621 -2.39 34.48 8.51
N LEU A 622 -2.10 35.41 7.60
CA LEU A 622 -1.70 35.12 6.22
C LEU A 622 -0.26 35.58 6.01
N LYS A 623 0.61 34.66 5.56
CA LYS A 623 2.03 34.92 5.30
C LYS A 623 2.50 34.44 3.93
N HIS A 624 3.64 34.97 3.48
CA HIS A 624 4.36 34.52 2.29
C HIS A 624 3.46 34.40 1.04
N GLN A 625 2.77 35.50 0.72
CA GLN A 625 1.88 35.65 -0.45
C GLN A 625 0.65 34.73 -0.43
N SER A 626 0.23 34.29 0.76
CA SER A 626 -0.97 33.48 0.92
C SER A 626 -2.23 34.28 0.62
N LYS A 627 -3.28 33.57 0.17
CA LYS A 627 -4.57 34.15 -0.20
C LYS A 627 -5.71 33.48 0.54
N LEU A 628 -6.65 34.28 1.04
CA LEU A 628 -7.97 33.84 1.49
C LEU A 628 -9.01 34.33 0.49
N ILE A 629 -9.85 33.43 -0.03
CA ILE A 629 -10.89 33.74 -1.01
C ILE A 629 -12.25 33.36 -0.42
N ILE A 630 -13.10 34.35 -0.21
CA ILE A 630 -14.49 34.19 0.24
C ILE A 630 -15.38 34.30 -1.00
N LYS A 631 -15.85 33.15 -1.51
CA LYS A 631 -16.72 33.10 -2.69
C LYS A 631 -18.09 33.69 -2.38
N LYS A 632 -18.80 34.14 -3.42
CA LYS A 632 -20.20 34.55 -3.32
C LYS A 632 -21.04 33.51 -2.58
N GLY A 633 -21.70 33.93 -1.49
CA GLY A 633 -22.52 33.06 -0.64
C GLY A 633 -21.74 32.35 0.48
N ALA A 634 -20.44 32.61 0.63
CA ALA A 634 -19.65 32.26 1.81
C ALA A 634 -19.51 33.48 2.74
N GLU A 635 -19.16 33.24 4.00
CA GLU A 635 -19.00 34.30 5.00
C GLU A 635 -17.67 34.20 5.75
N LEU A 636 -17.02 35.35 5.98
CA LEU A 636 -15.96 35.51 6.97
C LEU A 636 -16.52 36.28 8.17
N GLN A 637 -16.59 35.63 9.33
CA GLN A 637 -17.11 36.21 10.57
C GLN A 637 -15.95 36.44 11.55
N LEU A 638 -15.74 37.70 11.94
CA LEU A 638 -14.76 38.09 12.95
C LEU A 638 -15.50 38.56 14.21
N ASP A 639 -15.43 37.77 15.27
CA ASP A 639 -16.01 38.17 16.55
C ASP A 639 -15.22 39.36 17.13
N ARG A 640 -15.85 40.15 18.02
CA ARG A 640 -15.18 41.28 18.66
C ARG A 640 -13.93 40.82 19.42
N GLY A 641 -12.76 41.31 19.01
CA GLY A 641 -11.46 40.92 19.60
C GLY A 641 -10.76 39.77 18.88
N ALA A 642 -11.31 39.26 17.77
CA ALA A 642 -10.57 38.43 16.82
C ALA A 642 -9.49 39.24 16.10
N ILE A 643 -8.41 38.58 15.70
CA ILE A 643 -7.30 39.21 14.96
C ILE A 643 -7.20 38.57 13.56
N LEU A 644 -7.28 39.42 12.54
CA LEU A 644 -6.89 39.07 11.17
C LEU A 644 -5.57 39.78 10.85
N SER A 645 -4.50 39.02 10.70
CA SER A 645 -3.15 39.50 10.36
C SER A 645 -2.82 39.11 8.91
N VAL A 646 -2.51 40.10 8.08
CA VAL A 646 -2.20 39.92 6.65
C VAL A 646 -0.85 40.56 6.38
N ASP A 647 0.17 39.76 6.15
CA ASP A 647 1.52 40.25 5.82
C ASP A 647 1.58 40.80 4.39
N ASP A 648 2.61 41.60 4.10
CA ASP A 648 2.83 42.20 2.78
C ASP A 648 2.77 41.16 1.65
N GLY A 649 2.00 41.48 0.61
CA GLY A 649 1.79 40.61 -0.55
C GLY A 649 0.78 39.48 -0.35
N CYS A 650 0.18 39.33 0.84
CA CYS A 650 -0.96 38.45 1.07
C CYS A 650 -2.29 39.15 0.75
N GLU A 651 -3.33 38.37 0.43
CA GLU A 651 -4.61 38.92 -0.03
C GLU A 651 -5.81 38.26 0.66
N VAL A 652 -6.84 39.06 0.99
CA VAL A 652 -8.18 38.59 1.33
C VAL A 652 -9.14 39.09 0.25
N ILE A 653 -9.75 38.16 -0.48
CA ILE A 653 -10.56 38.43 -1.67
C ILE A 653 -12.02 38.05 -1.40
N TYR A 654 -12.93 38.97 -1.67
CA TYR A 654 -14.38 38.73 -1.68
C TYR A 654 -14.87 38.76 -3.13
N GLU A 655 -15.58 37.71 -3.56
CA GLU A 655 -16.13 37.56 -4.93
C GLU A 655 -17.64 37.78 -5.02
#